data_AF-A0A1V9Z060-F1
#
_entry.id   AF-A0A1V9Z060-F1
#
_cell.length_a   1.000
_cell.length_b   1.000
_cell.length_c   1.000
_cell.angle_alpha   90.00
_cell.angle_beta   90.00
_cell.angle_gamma   90.00
#
_symmetry.space_group_name_H-M   'P 1'
#
loop_
_entity.id
_entity.type
_entity.pdbx_description
1 polymer ?
#
loop_
_entity_poly.entity_id
_entity_poly.type
_entity_poly.pdbx_seq_one_letter_code
_entity_poly.pdbx_strand_id
1 'polypeptide(L)'
;MWGTTPEHVELEASPSLLSNNLSKIHEYVAYATLEDVAVVNYKTGKANKISLVEKTAVCHVLIAEFEDEKVLIICNESGCQIWDYLGEHLYFSLALTKEACPGSETVYQYCRGICAEPATKSIVVGSSVGKLYKLIQTPRTEAKGGDFSEFHLQTTVTGHNDAVHAIASNGSPLSPLICSSDDDGCVIVWSVDDNGLEIKHKLKGTGYPVTTMRCFDLNWLLTGDITGKLRLIDLREGIITADVGAHTRNLSGMDKSGNLVATVGEDAYLNVWKLKEESSGSMRIALEHSHRLVDDLITGVAFSSPSRIMTVAYDSLVLKLRHNKMGLDTGGRRTTRLFCRLIRFVVFVQHVILTIHFLVVSVLHYLAQDIDALVLNGRGFEVNDFSWHIKFIPPAQVLVTSSALHLFAALAPNVSMWITLRQIAKNTTLLAANQLHHSTVQKTPNVAHIHLAKKSITSLNNMTRKRSTLRIIIGLYNIWGLAVFITTGYSTYHDKKCPSGCILASAPWFRSSCNCLYFRLNCVDQLLVNSTFIDEYIRSNELGTDLLCLHVQECDVPFGLNGSTLSQFPNLYALRLEMTKLADWNISSDYLPAKLMRAEIRYSWLNHIPLIFHTVGSDLKWLYFVGSNISTIPDNLTSSWQSLLSLWISEGNFTNVPLVVQNLPHLTTLSMDRNQLTQLPDNFLQKFDALSWLYLGSNKLTELPTDMINTNTFVYMSGNPIHSVSFKAITNIDLGGTPFCNESELGCYRICAPGCSKMLLENYLCDLPCNTTELLIAG
;
A
#
# COMPACT_ATOMS: atom_id res chain seq x y z
N MET A 1 -0.66 -31.82 -20.33
CA MET A 1 -0.61 -30.35 -20.48
C MET A 1 -2.05 -29.86 -20.46
N TRP A 2 -2.39 -28.99 -19.50
CA TRP A 2 -3.69 -28.34 -19.47
C TRP A 2 -3.88 -27.53 -20.76
N GLY A 3 -5.00 -27.77 -21.44
CA GLY A 3 -5.23 -27.37 -22.83
C GLY A 3 -5.11 -25.87 -23.05
N THR A 4 -4.56 -25.48 -24.20
CA THR A 4 -4.31 -24.08 -24.56
C THR A 4 -5.58 -23.30 -24.89
N THR A 5 -6.67 -23.97 -25.24
CA THR A 5 -7.97 -23.37 -25.54
C THR A 5 -9.01 -23.89 -24.54
N PRO A 6 -9.46 -23.06 -23.58
CA PRO A 6 -10.51 -23.45 -22.66
C PRO A 6 -11.85 -23.59 -23.40
N GLU A 7 -12.71 -24.47 -22.90
CA GLU A 7 -14.14 -24.41 -23.19
C GLU A 7 -14.76 -23.23 -22.44
N HIS A 8 -15.74 -22.60 -23.06
CA HIS A 8 -16.37 -21.38 -22.56
C HIS A 8 -17.83 -21.66 -22.25
N VAL A 9 -18.25 -21.32 -21.03
CA VAL A 9 -19.66 -21.26 -20.65
C VAL A 9 -19.99 -19.78 -20.41
N GLU A 10 -20.95 -19.26 -21.15
CA GLU A 10 -21.41 -17.88 -21.00
C GLU A 10 -22.06 -17.68 -19.64
N LEU A 11 -21.76 -16.53 -19.03
CA LEU A 11 -22.30 -16.09 -17.75
C LEU A 11 -23.23 -14.91 -17.99
N GLU A 12 -24.33 -14.85 -17.24
CA GLU A 12 -25.27 -13.72 -17.31
C GLU A 12 -24.71 -12.44 -16.66
N ALA A 13 -23.78 -12.59 -15.72
CA ALA A 13 -23.19 -11.46 -14.99
C ALA A 13 -21.71 -11.72 -14.70
N SER A 14 -20.93 -10.65 -14.57
CA SER A 14 -19.51 -10.75 -14.24
C SER A 14 -19.31 -11.05 -12.75
N PRO A 15 -18.40 -11.98 -12.39
CA PRO A 15 -17.99 -12.21 -11.02
C PRO A 15 -17.38 -10.94 -10.39
N SER A 16 -17.66 -10.70 -9.11
CA SER A 16 -17.03 -9.62 -8.33
C SER A 16 -15.59 -9.96 -7.93
N LEU A 17 -14.86 -8.93 -7.50
CA LEU A 17 -13.45 -9.03 -7.07
C LEU A 17 -13.30 -9.60 -5.65
N LEU A 18 -14.04 -10.67 -5.34
CA LEU A 18 -13.92 -11.40 -4.09
C LEU A 18 -12.84 -12.48 -4.22
N SER A 19 -12.10 -12.70 -3.14
CA SER A 19 -11.25 -13.90 -3.05
C SER A 19 -12.13 -15.12 -2.84
N ASN A 20 -11.77 -16.23 -3.50
CA ASN A 20 -12.45 -17.51 -3.46
C ASN A 20 -13.88 -17.46 -4.00
N ASN A 21 -14.12 -16.62 -5.02
CA ASN A 21 -15.43 -16.34 -5.62
C ASN A 21 -15.93 -17.43 -6.59
N LEU A 22 -15.70 -18.71 -6.25
CA LEU A 22 -16.23 -19.82 -7.03
C LEU A 22 -16.42 -21.03 -6.13
N SER A 23 -17.69 -21.37 -5.89
CA SER A 23 -18.06 -22.60 -5.18
C SER A 23 -18.71 -23.57 -6.16
N LYS A 24 -18.40 -24.86 -6.05
CA LYS A 24 -18.89 -25.89 -6.97
C LYS A 24 -19.50 -27.05 -6.19
N ILE A 25 -20.65 -27.51 -6.66
CA ILE A 25 -21.23 -28.78 -6.24
C ILE A 25 -21.77 -29.52 -7.45
N HIS A 26 -21.43 -30.80 -7.60
CA HIS A 26 -21.92 -31.60 -8.73
C HIS A 26 -21.73 -30.91 -10.10
N GLU A 27 -22.82 -30.50 -10.75
CA GLU A 27 -22.85 -29.80 -12.03
C GLU A 27 -23.23 -28.31 -11.93
N TYR A 28 -23.36 -27.80 -10.71
CA TYR A 28 -23.68 -26.41 -10.41
C TYR A 28 -22.45 -25.69 -9.88
N VAL A 29 -22.29 -24.44 -10.31
CA VAL A 29 -21.33 -23.49 -9.75
C VAL A 29 -22.07 -22.26 -9.26
N ALA A 30 -21.67 -21.75 -8.11
CA ALA A 30 -22.18 -20.52 -7.54
C ALA A 30 -21.04 -19.50 -7.44
N TYR A 31 -21.31 -18.27 -7.84
CA TYR A 31 -20.40 -17.14 -7.69
C TYR A 31 -21.18 -15.88 -7.37
N ALA A 32 -20.55 -14.97 -6.63
CA ALA A 32 -21.09 -13.66 -6.34
C ALA A 32 -20.76 -12.67 -7.46
N THR A 33 -21.77 -11.85 -7.77
CA THR A 33 -21.60 -10.54 -8.40
C THR A 33 -21.47 -9.50 -7.28
N LEU A 34 -21.55 -8.20 -7.59
CA LEU A 34 -21.42 -7.17 -6.55
C LEU A 34 -22.55 -7.27 -5.50
N GLU A 35 -23.80 -7.36 -5.94
CA GLU A 35 -25.00 -7.35 -5.07
C GLU A 35 -25.86 -8.62 -5.18
N ASP A 36 -25.64 -9.43 -6.21
CA ASP A 36 -26.44 -10.63 -6.51
C ASP A 36 -25.57 -11.89 -6.56
N VAL A 37 -26.18 -13.07 -6.45
CA VAL A 37 -25.50 -14.37 -6.61
C VAL A 37 -26.02 -15.07 -7.84
N ALA A 38 -25.11 -15.66 -8.63
CA ALA A 38 -25.47 -16.44 -9.81
C ALA A 38 -25.14 -17.91 -9.60
N VAL A 39 -26.11 -18.78 -9.88
CA VAL A 39 -25.95 -20.23 -9.87
C VAL A 39 -26.08 -20.75 -11.30
N VAL A 40 -25.04 -21.40 -11.80
CA VAL A 40 -24.95 -21.85 -13.20
C VAL A 40 -24.75 -23.35 -13.25
N ASN A 41 -25.58 -24.04 -14.02
CA ASN A 41 -25.31 -25.41 -14.43
C ASN A 41 -24.33 -25.38 -15.61
N TYR A 42 -23.06 -25.68 -15.37
CA TYR A 42 -22.01 -25.53 -16.37
C TYR A 42 -22.05 -26.59 -17.49
N LYS A 43 -22.91 -27.61 -17.38
CA LYS A 43 -23.12 -28.59 -18.46
C LYS A 43 -24.23 -28.16 -19.41
N THR A 44 -25.31 -27.59 -18.89
CA THR A 44 -26.47 -27.15 -19.69
C THR A 44 -26.38 -25.68 -20.10
N GLY A 45 -25.56 -24.88 -19.41
CA GLY A 45 -25.48 -23.42 -19.58
C GLY A 45 -26.62 -22.66 -18.91
N LYS A 46 -27.55 -23.34 -18.22
CA LYS A 46 -28.67 -22.68 -17.54
C LYS A 46 -28.16 -21.95 -16.31
N ALA A 47 -28.35 -20.64 -16.28
CA ALA A 47 -28.06 -19.78 -15.14
C ALA A 47 -29.35 -19.41 -14.40
N ASN A 48 -29.24 -19.21 -13.09
CA ASN A 48 -30.24 -18.55 -12.29
C ASN A 48 -29.58 -17.43 -11.50
N LYS A 49 -30.15 -16.23 -11.59
CA LYS A 49 -29.70 -15.05 -10.87
C LYS A 49 -30.57 -14.83 -9.64
N ILE A 50 -29.95 -14.82 -8.48
CA ILE A 50 -30.60 -14.71 -7.17
C ILE A 50 -30.34 -13.30 -6.66
N SER A 51 -31.40 -12.49 -6.67
CA SER A 51 -31.37 -11.14 -6.13
C SER A 51 -31.64 -11.19 -4.63
N LEU A 52 -30.76 -10.59 -3.84
CA LEU A 52 -30.91 -10.55 -2.38
C LEU A 52 -32.05 -9.61 -1.98
N VAL A 53 -32.71 -9.92 -0.85
CA VAL A 53 -33.79 -9.11 -0.29
C VAL A 53 -33.28 -7.70 0.08
N GLU A 54 -32.07 -7.63 0.60
CA GLU A 54 -31.34 -6.39 0.85
C GLU A 54 -30.18 -6.27 -0.14
N LYS A 55 -30.18 -5.19 -0.94
CA LYS A 55 -29.11 -4.89 -1.89
C LYS A 55 -27.86 -4.40 -1.15
N THR A 56 -27.07 -5.34 -0.67
CA THR A 56 -25.79 -5.11 0.00
C THR A 56 -24.70 -5.93 -0.67
N ALA A 57 -23.45 -5.53 -0.49
CA ALA A 57 -22.34 -6.22 -1.13
C ALA A 57 -22.22 -7.65 -0.60
N VAL A 58 -22.08 -8.61 -1.52
CA VAL A 58 -21.84 -10.01 -1.15
C VAL A 58 -20.38 -10.17 -0.74
N CYS A 59 -20.12 -10.80 0.41
CA CYS A 59 -18.78 -10.98 0.96
C CYS A 59 -18.23 -12.40 0.72
N HIS A 60 -19.10 -13.43 0.67
CA HIS A 60 -18.71 -14.81 0.39
C HIS A 60 -19.94 -15.65 -0.01
N VAL A 61 -19.75 -16.65 -0.88
CA VAL A 61 -20.79 -17.59 -1.32
C VAL A 61 -20.27 -19.02 -1.22
N LEU A 62 -21.09 -19.91 -0.65
CA LEU A 62 -20.82 -21.34 -0.59
C LEU A 62 -22.07 -22.11 -1.03
N ILE A 63 -21.88 -23.09 -1.91
CA ILE A 63 -22.91 -24.10 -2.19
C ILE A 63 -22.48 -25.42 -1.56
N ALA A 64 -23.36 -25.99 -0.73
CA ALA A 64 -23.11 -27.19 0.07
C ALA A 64 -24.26 -28.19 -0.06
N GLU A 65 -24.02 -29.43 0.34
CA GLU A 65 -25.03 -30.49 0.33
C GLU A 65 -25.04 -31.24 1.64
N PHE A 66 -26.24 -31.43 2.17
CA PHE A 66 -26.53 -32.13 3.41
C PHE A 66 -27.67 -33.11 3.15
N GLU A 67 -27.45 -34.41 3.38
CA GLU A 67 -28.49 -35.45 3.28
C GLU A 67 -29.40 -35.31 2.04
N ASP A 68 -28.79 -35.15 0.86
CA ASP A 68 -29.42 -34.97 -0.46
C ASP A 68 -30.12 -33.61 -0.70
N GLU A 69 -30.05 -32.67 0.24
CA GLU A 69 -30.45 -31.28 0.03
C GLU A 69 -29.25 -30.40 -0.33
N LYS A 70 -29.39 -29.60 -1.38
CA LYS A 70 -28.40 -28.60 -1.78
C LYS A 70 -28.82 -27.24 -1.24
N VAL A 71 -27.92 -26.60 -0.51
CA VAL A 71 -28.17 -25.28 0.08
C VAL A 71 -27.15 -24.28 -0.43
N LEU A 72 -27.60 -23.05 -0.62
CA LEU A 72 -26.78 -21.91 -0.99
C LEU A 72 -26.67 -20.96 0.21
N ILE A 73 -25.45 -20.71 0.65
CA ILE A 73 -25.14 -19.87 1.79
C ILE A 73 -24.49 -18.60 1.27
N ILE A 74 -25.05 -17.45 1.65
CA ILE A 74 -24.65 -16.14 1.17
C ILE A 74 -24.35 -15.27 2.38
N CYS A 75 -23.13 -14.74 2.45
CA CYS A 75 -22.75 -13.73 3.44
C CYS A 75 -22.67 -12.37 2.77
N ASN A 76 -23.22 -11.35 3.41
CA ASN A 76 -23.23 -9.97 2.96
C ASN A 76 -22.92 -9.01 4.12
N GLU A 77 -22.95 -7.71 3.84
CA GLU A 77 -22.73 -6.66 4.83
C GLU A 77 -23.83 -6.57 5.90
N SER A 78 -25.00 -7.16 5.68
CA SER A 78 -26.09 -7.20 6.67
C SER A 78 -26.09 -8.47 7.53
N GLY A 79 -25.32 -9.50 7.16
CA GLY A 79 -25.25 -10.78 7.86
C GLY A 79 -25.15 -11.99 6.94
N CYS A 80 -25.87 -13.08 7.27
CA CYS A 80 -25.82 -14.35 6.54
C CYS A 80 -27.21 -14.88 6.22
N GLN A 81 -27.39 -15.39 5.00
CA GLN A 81 -28.64 -15.99 4.52
C GLN A 81 -28.39 -17.40 3.98
N ILE A 82 -29.33 -18.31 4.23
CA ILE A 82 -29.33 -19.68 3.71
C ILE A 82 -30.55 -19.85 2.83
N TRP A 83 -30.31 -20.19 1.57
CA TRP A 83 -31.31 -20.38 0.54
C TRP A 83 -31.30 -21.82 0.04
N ASP A 84 -32.37 -22.24 -0.61
CA ASP A 84 -32.32 -23.36 -1.56
C ASP A 84 -31.29 -23.07 -2.66
N TYR A 85 -30.68 -24.11 -3.24
CA TYR A 85 -29.65 -23.94 -4.28
C TYR A 85 -30.13 -23.22 -5.54
N LEU A 86 -31.44 -23.19 -5.81
CA LEU A 86 -32.03 -22.40 -6.90
C LEU A 86 -32.35 -20.96 -6.48
N GLY A 87 -32.28 -20.62 -5.19
CA GLY A 87 -32.62 -19.29 -4.67
C GLY A 87 -34.12 -19.00 -4.65
N GLU A 88 -34.96 -20.03 -4.73
CA GLU A 88 -36.42 -19.86 -4.73
C GLU A 88 -37.00 -19.71 -3.31
N HIS A 89 -36.34 -20.32 -2.32
CA HIS A 89 -36.80 -20.34 -0.94
C HIS A 89 -35.67 -19.97 0.04
N LEU A 90 -35.97 -19.09 0.99
CA LEU A 90 -35.05 -18.67 2.06
C LEU A 90 -35.31 -19.54 3.30
N TYR A 91 -34.35 -20.37 3.69
CA TYR A 91 -34.45 -21.21 4.89
C TYR A 91 -34.14 -20.45 6.18
N PHE A 92 -33.17 -19.54 6.16
CA PHE A 92 -32.71 -18.85 7.37
C PHE A 92 -32.02 -17.53 7.05
N SER A 93 -32.14 -16.56 7.96
CA SER A 93 -31.47 -15.27 7.89
C SER A 93 -30.97 -14.86 9.27
N LEU A 94 -29.66 -14.63 9.38
CA LEU A 94 -28.99 -14.04 10.53
C LEU A 94 -28.67 -12.58 10.20
N ALA A 95 -29.34 -11.64 10.84
CA ALA A 95 -29.04 -10.22 10.73
C ALA A 95 -28.03 -9.79 11.81
N LEU A 96 -26.98 -9.07 11.42
CA LEU A 96 -26.05 -8.43 12.35
C LEU A 96 -26.51 -7.00 12.63
N THR A 97 -26.59 -6.62 13.91
CA THR A 97 -26.98 -5.27 14.31
C THR A 97 -25.86 -4.26 14.07
N LYS A 98 -26.21 -3.10 13.51
CA LYS A 98 -25.33 -1.92 13.50
C LYS A 98 -25.21 -1.41 14.94
N GLU A 99 -24.21 -1.87 15.69
CA GLU A 99 -23.93 -1.32 17.02
C GLU A 99 -23.28 0.06 16.85
N ALA A 100 -24.05 1.12 17.11
CA ALA A 100 -23.51 2.46 17.29
C ALA A 100 -22.93 2.56 18.71
N CYS A 101 -21.62 2.40 18.84
CA CYS A 101 -20.93 2.75 20.08
C CYS A 101 -20.81 4.29 20.18
N PRO A 102 -21.18 4.91 21.31
CA PRO A 102 -20.93 6.33 21.52
C PRO A 102 -19.42 6.53 21.73
N GLY A 103 -18.72 7.04 20.71
CA GLY A 103 -17.31 7.44 20.81
C GLY A 103 -16.31 6.73 19.88
N SER A 104 -16.76 5.81 19.02
CA SER A 104 -15.94 5.27 17.91
C SER A 104 -16.69 5.40 16.59
N GLU A 105 -15.98 5.37 15.46
CA GLU A 105 -16.60 5.22 14.13
C GLU A 105 -17.56 4.02 14.16
N THR A 106 -18.71 4.14 13.49
CA THR A 106 -19.69 3.06 13.36
C THR A 106 -19.01 1.85 12.73
N VAL A 107 -18.74 0.80 13.51
CA VAL A 107 -18.12 -0.43 12.99
C VAL A 107 -19.19 -1.18 12.20
N TYR A 108 -19.06 -1.17 10.87
CA TYR A 108 -19.91 -1.98 10.00
C TYR A 108 -19.63 -3.47 10.29
N GLN A 109 -20.61 -4.16 10.88
CA GLN A 109 -20.54 -5.60 11.11
C GLN A 109 -20.94 -6.33 9.83
N TYR A 110 -20.08 -7.21 9.32
CA TYR A 110 -20.37 -8.05 8.15
C TYR A 110 -20.01 -9.51 8.42
N CYS A 111 -20.62 -10.44 7.68
CA CYS A 111 -20.25 -11.86 7.72
C CYS A 111 -19.25 -12.19 6.61
N ARG A 112 -18.20 -12.95 6.93
CA ARG A 112 -17.21 -13.45 5.96
C ARG A 112 -16.59 -14.73 6.47
N GLY A 113 -16.16 -15.58 5.53
CA GLY A 113 -15.67 -16.93 5.85
C GLY A 113 -16.85 -17.87 6.13
N ILE A 114 -17.04 -18.87 5.28
CA ILE A 114 -18.15 -19.82 5.38
C ILE A 114 -17.55 -21.21 5.24
N CYS A 115 -18.00 -22.13 6.07
CA CYS A 115 -17.74 -23.55 5.89
C CYS A 115 -18.97 -24.39 6.22
N ALA A 116 -19.20 -25.43 5.44
CA ALA A 116 -20.12 -26.51 5.76
C ALA A 116 -19.32 -27.68 6.38
N GLU A 117 -19.80 -28.20 7.50
CA GLU A 117 -19.31 -29.42 8.15
C GLU A 117 -20.38 -30.53 7.97
N PRO A 118 -20.20 -31.44 6.99
CA PRO A 118 -21.19 -32.46 6.69
C PRO A 118 -21.41 -33.44 7.83
N ALA A 119 -20.38 -33.76 8.63
CA ALA A 119 -20.47 -34.76 9.68
C ALA A 119 -21.46 -34.37 10.79
N THR A 120 -21.44 -33.10 11.18
CA THR A 120 -22.30 -32.55 12.25
C THR A 120 -23.50 -31.77 11.70
N LYS A 121 -23.71 -31.80 10.38
CA LYS A 121 -24.78 -31.06 9.68
C LYS A 121 -24.83 -29.58 10.09
N SER A 122 -23.65 -28.97 10.23
CA SER A 122 -23.53 -27.61 10.71
C SER A 122 -22.84 -26.72 9.70
N ILE A 123 -23.23 -25.45 9.68
CA ILE A 123 -22.62 -24.39 8.90
C ILE A 123 -21.97 -23.43 9.88
N VAL A 124 -20.71 -23.07 9.63
CA VAL A 124 -19.99 -22.08 10.44
C VAL A 124 -19.70 -20.85 9.59
N VAL A 125 -20.03 -19.70 10.15
CA VAL A 125 -19.90 -18.39 9.51
C VAL A 125 -19.08 -17.47 10.41
N GLY A 126 -18.09 -16.79 9.84
CA GLY A 126 -17.29 -15.79 10.54
C GLY A 126 -17.84 -14.37 10.42
N SER A 127 -17.39 -13.48 11.29
CA SER A 127 -17.75 -12.07 11.28
C SER A 127 -16.56 -11.12 11.32
N SER A 128 -16.81 -9.87 10.98
CA SER A 128 -15.82 -8.79 11.03
C SER A 128 -15.34 -8.44 12.44
N VAL A 129 -16.04 -8.91 13.49
CA VAL A 129 -15.69 -8.71 14.90
C VAL A 129 -15.03 -9.94 15.53
N GLY A 130 -14.52 -10.87 14.72
CA GLY A 130 -13.78 -12.05 15.21
C GLY A 130 -14.65 -13.16 15.82
N LYS A 131 -15.97 -13.12 15.62
CA LYS A 131 -16.92 -14.14 16.13
C LYS A 131 -17.19 -15.21 15.08
N LEU A 132 -17.42 -16.44 15.54
CA LEU A 132 -17.88 -17.57 14.73
C LEU A 132 -19.30 -17.96 15.16
N TYR A 133 -20.21 -18.06 14.19
CA TYR A 133 -21.59 -18.50 14.37
C TYR A 133 -21.74 -19.93 13.83
N LYS A 134 -22.08 -20.88 14.70
CA LYS A 134 -22.38 -22.26 14.32
C LYS A 134 -23.89 -22.43 14.19
N LEU A 135 -24.34 -22.67 12.96
CA LEU A 135 -25.72 -22.95 12.59
C LEU A 135 -25.87 -24.46 12.42
N ILE A 136 -26.96 -25.05 12.90
CA ILE A 136 -27.24 -26.49 12.75
C ILE A 136 -28.52 -26.70 11.95
N GLN A 137 -28.52 -27.75 11.13
CA GLN A 137 -29.69 -28.14 10.35
C GLN A 137 -30.57 -29.11 11.14
N THR A 138 -31.85 -28.79 11.26
CA THR A 138 -32.89 -29.72 11.71
C THR A 138 -33.48 -30.40 10.47
N PRO A 139 -33.41 -31.74 10.36
CA PRO A 139 -33.95 -32.47 9.21
C PRO A 139 -35.45 -32.25 8.99
N ARG A 140 -35.90 -32.33 7.74
CA ARG A 140 -37.33 -32.17 7.34
C ARG A 140 -38.31 -32.96 8.19
N THR A 141 -37.94 -34.17 8.63
CA THR A 141 -38.78 -35.07 9.43
C THR A 141 -39.11 -34.54 10.82
N GLU A 142 -38.31 -33.60 11.33
CA GLU A 142 -38.39 -33.06 12.69
C GLU A 142 -38.76 -31.56 12.72
N ALA A 143 -38.80 -30.90 11.55
CA ALA A 143 -39.14 -29.49 11.40
C ALA A 143 -40.63 -29.21 11.66
N LYS A 144 -40.96 -28.02 12.19
CA LYS A 144 -42.33 -27.60 12.51
C LYS A 144 -43.07 -27.14 11.25
N GLY A 145 -43.26 -28.04 10.29
CA GLY A 145 -43.94 -27.74 9.03
C GLY A 145 -43.82 -28.82 7.95
N GLY A 146 -42.86 -29.75 8.07
CA GLY A 146 -42.75 -30.96 7.24
C GLY A 146 -42.29 -30.77 5.79
N ASP A 147 -42.36 -29.56 5.22
CA ASP A 147 -42.04 -29.33 3.80
C ASP A 147 -40.54 -29.03 3.53
N PHE A 148 -39.82 -28.44 4.49
CA PHE A 148 -38.43 -27.99 4.33
C PHE A 148 -37.57 -28.17 5.60
N SER A 149 -36.25 -28.23 5.44
CA SER A 149 -35.32 -28.25 6.58
C SER A 149 -35.20 -26.87 7.23
N GLU A 150 -35.12 -26.83 8.56
CA GLU A 150 -34.97 -25.59 9.33
C GLU A 150 -33.52 -25.44 9.81
N PHE A 151 -32.98 -24.22 9.77
CA PHE A 151 -31.68 -23.90 10.37
C PHE A 151 -31.87 -22.99 11.58
N HIS A 152 -31.08 -23.22 12.62
CA HIS A 152 -31.06 -22.36 13.80
C HIS A 152 -29.63 -22.13 14.30
N LEU A 153 -29.42 -20.99 14.96
CA LEU A 153 -28.15 -20.66 15.59
C LEU A 153 -27.96 -21.51 16.85
N GLN A 154 -26.94 -22.37 16.85
CA GLN A 154 -26.63 -23.25 17.96
C GLN A 154 -25.72 -22.54 18.99
N THR A 155 -24.58 -22.02 18.52
CA THR A 155 -23.59 -21.38 19.39
C THR A 155 -22.88 -20.22 18.70
N THR A 156 -22.44 -19.24 19.49
CA THR A 156 -21.55 -18.16 19.07
C THR A 156 -20.27 -18.26 19.88
N VAL A 157 -19.13 -18.33 19.20
CA VAL A 157 -17.81 -18.52 19.83
C VAL A 157 -16.90 -17.35 19.46
N THR A 158 -16.07 -16.93 20.40
CA THR A 158 -15.07 -15.87 20.22
C THR A 158 -13.68 -16.45 20.36
N GLY A 159 -12.73 -15.97 19.56
CA GLY A 159 -11.34 -16.45 19.65
C GLY A 159 -10.35 -15.72 18.74
N HIS A 160 -10.84 -15.10 17.67
CA HIS A 160 -10.09 -14.16 16.86
C HIS A 160 -10.21 -12.74 17.43
N ASN A 161 -9.12 -11.97 17.32
CA ASN A 161 -9.09 -10.56 17.73
C ASN A 161 -9.46 -9.64 16.55
N ASP A 162 -9.24 -10.11 15.33
CA ASP A 162 -9.53 -9.41 14.08
C ASP A 162 -10.66 -10.10 13.30
N ALA A 163 -11.07 -9.47 12.20
CA ALA A 163 -12.11 -9.98 11.31
C ALA A 163 -11.79 -11.38 10.78
N VAL A 164 -12.75 -12.29 10.85
CA VAL A 164 -12.60 -13.65 10.30
C VAL A 164 -12.63 -13.59 8.78
N HIS A 165 -11.62 -14.16 8.13
CA HIS A 165 -11.42 -14.05 6.69
C HIS A 165 -11.81 -15.33 5.94
N ALA A 166 -11.25 -16.47 6.33
CA ALA A 166 -11.49 -17.77 5.71
C ALA A 166 -11.73 -18.86 6.76
N ILE A 167 -12.53 -19.86 6.40
CA ILE A 167 -12.87 -21.02 7.24
C ILE A 167 -12.88 -22.27 6.37
N ALA A 168 -12.40 -23.41 6.89
CA ALA A 168 -12.56 -24.72 6.27
C ALA A 168 -12.79 -25.83 7.30
N SER A 169 -13.42 -26.90 6.85
CA SER A 169 -13.71 -28.11 7.60
C SER A 169 -12.89 -29.26 7.03
N ASN A 170 -12.46 -30.16 7.91
CA ASN A 170 -11.84 -31.41 7.49
C ASN A 170 -12.85 -32.46 7.00
N GLY A 171 -14.15 -32.31 7.30
CA GLY A 171 -15.22 -33.21 6.90
C GLY A 171 -15.11 -34.62 7.51
N SER A 172 -14.39 -34.77 8.61
CA SER A 172 -14.16 -36.08 9.23
C SER A 172 -15.37 -36.51 10.06
N PRO A 173 -16.00 -37.67 9.79
CA PRO A 173 -17.12 -38.16 10.58
C PRO A 173 -16.71 -38.65 11.98
N LEU A 174 -15.43 -38.95 12.21
CA LEU A 174 -14.91 -39.45 13.49
C LEU A 174 -14.34 -38.33 14.37
N SER A 175 -13.77 -37.30 13.75
CA SER A 175 -13.03 -36.23 14.44
C SER A 175 -13.19 -34.91 13.66
N PRO A 176 -14.39 -34.32 13.67
CA PRO A 176 -14.68 -33.11 12.92
C PRO A 176 -13.84 -31.94 13.45
N LEU A 177 -13.08 -31.32 12.56
CA LEU A 177 -12.25 -30.15 12.86
C LEU A 177 -12.62 -29.02 11.90
N ILE A 178 -12.76 -27.84 12.47
CA ILE A 178 -12.94 -26.60 11.73
C ILE A 178 -11.69 -25.75 11.93
N CYS A 179 -11.21 -25.14 10.87
CA CYS A 179 -10.08 -24.21 10.89
C CYS A 179 -10.63 -22.85 10.49
N SER A 180 -10.30 -21.81 11.24
CA SER A 180 -10.63 -20.42 10.89
C SER A 180 -9.38 -19.56 10.90
N SER A 181 -9.44 -18.46 10.18
CA SER A 181 -8.35 -17.49 10.08
C SER A 181 -8.87 -16.07 10.10
N ASP A 182 -8.04 -15.13 10.55
CA ASP A 182 -8.36 -13.71 10.61
C ASP A 182 -7.45 -12.84 9.72
N ASP A 183 -7.68 -11.53 9.76
CA ASP A 183 -6.95 -10.54 8.98
C ASP A 183 -5.48 -10.34 9.42
N ASP A 184 -5.13 -10.67 10.66
CA ASP A 184 -3.73 -10.76 11.12
C ASP A 184 -3.04 -12.06 10.64
N GLY A 185 -3.80 -12.98 10.05
CA GLY A 185 -3.32 -14.27 9.57
C GLY A 185 -3.10 -15.29 10.68
N CYS A 186 -3.72 -15.08 11.85
CA CYS A 186 -3.80 -16.06 12.91
C CYS A 186 -4.74 -17.18 12.47
N VAL A 187 -4.37 -18.44 12.74
CA VAL A 187 -5.16 -19.62 12.36
C VAL A 187 -5.54 -20.37 13.63
N ILE A 188 -6.83 -20.60 13.83
CA ILE A 188 -7.36 -21.36 14.97
C ILE A 188 -7.96 -22.66 14.46
N VAL A 189 -7.58 -23.77 15.08
CA VAL A 189 -8.13 -25.11 14.86
C VAL A 189 -9.10 -25.41 15.99
N TRP A 190 -10.34 -25.67 15.62
CA TRP A 190 -11.47 -25.94 16.50
C TRP A 190 -11.84 -27.42 16.45
N SER A 191 -12.02 -28.03 17.62
CA SER A 191 -12.75 -29.29 17.76
C SER A 191 -14.24 -28.99 17.68
N VAL A 192 -14.98 -29.79 16.90
CA VAL A 192 -16.43 -29.67 16.81
C VAL A 192 -17.06 -30.72 17.72
N ASP A 193 -17.67 -30.25 18.80
CA ASP A 193 -18.41 -31.10 19.73
C ASP A 193 -19.92 -30.84 19.59
N ASP A 194 -20.73 -31.75 20.14
CA ASP A 194 -22.21 -31.61 20.14
C ASP A 194 -22.67 -30.29 20.77
N ASN A 195 -21.91 -29.76 21.73
CA ASN A 195 -22.23 -28.54 22.47
C ASN A 195 -21.65 -27.25 21.89
N GLY A 196 -20.77 -27.28 20.88
CA GLY A 196 -20.15 -26.05 20.36
C GLY A 196 -18.86 -26.23 19.55
N LEU A 197 -17.97 -25.24 19.65
CA LEU A 197 -16.62 -25.25 19.09
C LEU A 197 -15.61 -25.00 20.22
N GLU A 198 -14.63 -25.89 20.38
CA GLU A 198 -13.56 -25.75 21.37
C GLU A 198 -12.21 -25.53 20.69
N ILE A 199 -11.36 -24.66 21.25
CA ILE A 199 -10.04 -24.36 20.66
C ILE A 199 -9.09 -25.54 20.93
N LYS A 200 -8.65 -26.22 19.86
CA LYS A 200 -7.65 -27.28 19.92
C LYS A 200 -6.23 -26.72 19.78
N HIS A 201 -6.01 -25.87 18.77
CA HIS A 201 -4.73 -25.21 18.52
C HIS A 201 -4.95 -23.77 18.09
N LYS A 202 -4.07 -22.86 18.51
CA LYS A 202 -4.04 -21.46 18.07
C LYS A 202 -2.64 -21.12 17.57
N LEU A 203 -2.53 -20.89 16.27
CA LEU A 203 -1.29 -20.53 15.58
C LEU A 203 -1.13 -19.01 15.57
N LYS A 204 0.09 -18.52 15.81
CA LYS A 204 0.39 -17.09 15.80
C LYS A 204 0.14 -16.48 14.41
N GLY A 205 -0.44 -15.27 14.39
CA GLY A 205 -0.63 -14.47 13.19
C GLY A 205 0.68 -14.11 12.51
N THR A 206 0.60 -13.90 11.19
CA THR A 206 1.75 -13.55 10.36
C THR A 206 1.72 -12.12 9.83
N GLY A 207 0.77 -11.31 10.31
CA GLY A 207 0.56 -9.92 9.89
C GLY A 207 -0.09 -9.78 8.52
N TYR A 208 -0.61 -10.87 7.96
CA TYR A 208 -1.18 -10.88 6.60
C TYR A 208 -2.45 -11.75 6.56
N PRO A 209 -3.55 -11.26 5.98
CA PRO A 209 -4.82 -11.98 5.92
C PRO A 209 -4.69 -13.27 5.12
N VAL A 210 -5.27 -14.34 5.66
CA VAL A 210 -5.40 -15.63 4.97
C VAL A 210 -6.62 -15.58 4.06
N THR A 211 -6.40 -15.40 2.76
CA THR A 211 -7.44 -15.18 1.76
C THR A 211 -8.22 -16.44 1.41
N THR A 212 -7.61 -17.61 1.54
CA THR A 212 -8.27 -18.89 1.28
C THR A 212 -7.65 -20.01 2.10
N MET A 213 -8.44 -21.04 2.41
CA MET A 213 -7.94 -22.24 3.04
C MET A 213 -8.72 -23.48 2.61
N ARG A 214 -8.04 -24.63 2.61
CA ARG A 214 -8.65 -25.94 2.36
C ARG A 214 -7.98 -27.03 3.21
N CYS A 215 -8.81 -27.84 3.87
CA CYS A 215 -8.34 -29.05 4.55
C CYS A 215 -8.14 -30.19 3.54
N PHE A 216 -7.11 -30.99 3.76
CA PHE A 216 -6.62 -32.04 2.88
C PHE A 216 -6.31 -33.31 3.69
N ASP A 217 -6.63 -34.49 3.15
CA ASP A 217 -6.42 -35.80 3.80
C ASP A 217 -6.83 -35.86 5.30
N LEU A 218 -7.88 -35.13 5.67
CA LEU A 218 -8.45 -34.98 7.04
C LEU A 218 -7.53 -34.35 8.11
N ASN A 219 -6.22 -34.41 7.93
CA ASN A 219 -5.20 -34.04 8.93
C ASN A 219 -4.31 -32.87 8.51
N TRP A 220 -4.43 -32.38 7.28
CA TRP A 220 -3.60 -31.30 6.76
C TRP A 220 -4.46 -30.10 6.41
N LEU A 221 -3.94 -28.91 6.67
CA LEU A 221 -4.55 -27.65 6.26
C LEU A 221 -3.57 -26.90 5.36
N LEU A 222 -4.07 -26.46 4.21
CA LEU A 222 -3.35 -25.56 3.33
C LEU A 222 -4.02 -24.19 3.37
N THR A 223 -3.25 -23.17 3.71
CA THR A 223 -3.71 -21.77 3.72
C THR A 223 -2.96 -20.97 2.66
N GLY A 224 -3.64 -20.00 2.07
CA GLY A 224 -3.06 -19.02 1.13
C GLY A 224 -3.26 -17.62 1.68
N ASP A 225 -2.23 -16.77 1.59
CA ASP A 225 -2.29 -15.38 2.07
C ASP A 225 -2.21 -14.34 0.93
N ILE A 226 -2.44 -13.07 1.29
CA ILE A 226 -2.37 -11.93 0.36
C ILE A 226 -0.98 -11.69 -0.25
N THR A 227 0.07 -12.30 0.32
CA THR A 227 1.43 -12.19 -0.23
C THR A 227 1.67 -13.19 -1.36
N GLY A 228 0.75 -14.13 -1.58
CA GLY A 228 0.89 -15.21 -2.56
C GLY A 228 1.57 -16.46 -2.00
N LYS A 229 1.71 -16.56 -0.68
CA LYS A 229 2.39 -17.66 -0.01
C LYS A 229 1.37 -18.73 0.40
N LEU A 230 1.74 -19.99 0.17
CA LEU A 230 1.05 -21.17 0.65
C LEU A 230 1.71 -21.66 1.92
N ARG A 231 0.91 -21.93 2.95
CA ARG A 231 1.36 -22.49 4.21
C ARG A 231 0.68 -23.80 4.48
N LEU A 232 1.47 -24.79 4.84
CA LEU A 232 1.04 -26.14 5.15
C LEU A 232 1.10 -26.35 6.66
N ILE A 233 -0.01 -26.79 7.23
CA ILE A 233 -0.22 -26.95 8.67
C ILE A 233 -0.64 -28.39 8.94
N ASP A 234 0.01 -29.04 9.91
CA ASP A 234 -0.41 -30.33 10.43
C ASP A 234 -1.45 -30.11 11.54
N LEU A 235 -2.68 -30.64 11.37
CA LEU A 235 -3.79 -30.48 12.30
C LEU A 235 -3.70 -31.41 13.52
N ARG A 236 -2.80 -32.39 13.50
CA ARG A 236 -2.56 -33.31 14.63
C ARG A 236 -1.79 -32.60 15.73
N GLU A 237 -0.70 -31.95 15.33
CA GLU A 237 0.25 -31.25 16.22
C GLU A 237 -0.02 -29.74 16.31
N GLY A 238 -0.75 -29.17 15.35
CA GLY A 238 -0.97 -27.73 15.28
C GLY A 238 0.31 -26.96 14.96
N ILE A 239 1.15 -27.49 14.05
CA ILE A 239 2.42 -26.89 13.65
C ILE A 239 2.46 -26.56 12.16
N ILE A 240 3.21 -25.52 11.83
CA ILE A 240 3.48 -25.14 10.44
C ILE A 240 4.65 -26.01 9.94
N THR A 241 4.42 -26.78 8.88
CA THR A 241 5.42 -27.72 8.33
C THR A 241 6.16 -27.16 7.14
N ALA A 242 5.50 -26.36 6.31
CA ALA A 242 6.12 -25.78 5.12
C ALA A 242 5.46 -24.45 4.73
N ASP A 243 6.27 -23.62 4.09
CA ASP A 243 5.93 -22.30 3.60
C ASP A 243 6.46 -22.20 2.15
N VAL A 244 5.58 -22.00 1.17
CA VAL A 244 5.88 -22.10 -0.27
C VAL A 244 5.41 -20.84 -0.98
N GLY A 245 6.31 -20.14 -1.67
CA GLY A 245 5.91 -19.05 -2.57
C GLY A 245 5.17 -19.59 -3.78
N ALA A 246 3.84 -19.41 -3.83
CA ALA A 246 3.01 -19.94 -4.90
C ALA A 246 2.73 -18.89 -5.98
N HIS A 247 2.47 -17.65 -5.57
CA HIS A 247 2.17 -16.52 -6.43
C HIS A 247 3.04 -15.33 -6.04
N THR A 248 3.22 -14.40 -6.97
CA THR A 248 3.97 -13.15 -6.74
C THR A 248 3.10 -12.01 -6.21
N ARG A 249 1.80 -12.26 -6.10
CA ARG A 249 0.74 -11.37 -5.62
C ARG A 249 -0.29 -12.18 -4.85
N ASN A 250 -1.33 -11.51 -4.36
CA ASN A 250 -2.48 -12.09 -3.69
C ASN A 250 -2.94 -13.42 -4.29
N LEU A 251 -3.04 -14.43 -3.44
CA LEU A 251 -3.62 -15.72 -3.77
C LEU A 251 -5.14 -15.60 -3.69
N SER A 252 -5.77 -15.43 -4.83
CA SER A 252 -7.18 -15.08 -4.94
C SER A 252 -8.13 -16.28 -4.87
N GLY A 253 -7.67 -17.51 -5.06
CA GLY A 253 -8.54 -18.69 -4.96
C GLY A 253 -7.80 -20.02 -4.84
N MET A 254 -8.44 -20.98 -4.19
CA MET A 254 -7.90 -22.33 -4.00
C MET A 254 -9.00 -23.39 -3.98
N ASP A 255 -8.77 -24.49 -4.67
CA ASP A 255 -9.60 -25.68 -4.58
C ASP A 255 -8.77 -26.96 -4.62
N LYS A 256 -9.35 -28.08 -4.17
CA LYS A 256 -8.70 -29.38 -4.09
C LYS A 256 -9.49 -30.46 -4.82
N SER A 257 -8.79 -31.46 -5.35
CA SER A 257 -9.39 -32.67 -5.90
C SER A 257 -8.47 -33.86 -5.72
N GLY A 258 -8.86 -34.80 -4.84
CA GLY A 258 -7.98 -35.89 -4.44
C GLY A 258 -6.68 -35.33 -3.87
N ASN A 259 -5.55 -35.68 -4.48
CA ASN A 259 -4.23 -35.22 -4.08
C ASN A 259 -3.70 -33.97 -4.81
N LEU A 260 -4.55 -33.34 -5.62
CA LEU A 260 -4.22 -32.14 -6.38
C LEU A 260 -4.83 -30.91 -5.73
N VAL A 261 -4.10 -29.81 -5.75
CA VAL A 261 -4.57 -28.49 -5.34
C VAL A 261 -4.33 -27.52 -6.48
N ALA A 262 -5.35 -26.75 -6.84
CA ALA A 262 -5.24 -25.66 -7.79
C ALA A 262 -5.25 -24.34 -7.02
N THR A 263 -4.30 -23.46 -7.34
CA THR A 263 -4.23 -22.11 -6.80
C THR A 263 -4.16 -21.10 -7.93
N VAL A 264 -4.83 -19.97 -7.72
CA VAL A 264 -4.85 -18.84 -8.63
C VAL A 264 -4.54 -17.57 -7.86
N GLY A 265 -3.92 -16.61 -8.55
CA GLY A 265 -3.56 -15.34 -7.95
C GLY A 265 -3.67 -14.18 -8.94
N GLU A 266 -3.55 -12.96 -8.41
CA GLU A 266 -3.60 -11.72 -9.19
C GLU A 266 -2.41 -11.54 -10.14
N ASP A 267 -1.40 -12.40 -10.04
CA ASP A 267 -0.31 -12.48 -11.02
C ASP A 267 -0.72 -13.18 -12.34
N ALA A 268 -1.99 -13.58 -12.43
CA ALA A 268 -2.60 -14.25 -13.57
C ALA A 268 -1.95 -15.61 -13.87
N TYR A 269 -1.51 -16.32 -12.83
CA TYR A 269 -1.09 -17.71 -12.92
C TYR A 269 -2.10 -18.66 -12.31
N LEU A 270 -2.25 -19.82 -12.95
CA LEU A 270 -2.89 -21.02 -12.40
C LEU A 270 -1.79 -22.03 -12.11
N ASN A 271 -1.59 -22.34 -10.83
CA ASN A 271 -0.64 -23.34 -10.37
C ASN A 271 -1.40 -24.58 -9.89
N VAL A 272 -0.93 -25.75 -10.29
CA VAL A 272 -1.45 -27.04 -9.84
C VAL A 272 -0.35 -27.75 -9.07
N TRP A 273 -0.64 -28.02 -7.80
CA TRP A 273 0.24 -28.64 -6.83
C TRP A 273 -0.22 -30.06 -6.59
N LYS A 274 0.74 -30.96 -6.40
CA LYS A 274 0.52 -32.33 -5.98
C LYS A 274 1.02 -32.51 -4.56
N LEU A 275 0.12 -32.95 -3.70
CA LEU A 275 0.40 -33.29 -2.30
C LEU A 275 0.58 -34.80 -2.20
N LYS A 276 1.59 -35.24 -1.47
CA LYS A 276 1.81 -36.65 -1.18
C LYS A 276 2.38 -36.80 0.23
N GLU A 277 1.65 -37.49 1.09
CA GLU A 277 2.18 -37.90 2.39
C GLU A 277 3.21 -39.02 2.19
N GLU A 278 4.41 -38.82 2.74
CA GLU A 278 5.47 -39.81 2.74
C GLU A 278 5.29 -40.78 3.91
N SER A 279 5.89 -41.98 3.85
CA SER A 279 5.77 -42.99 4.91
C SER A 279 6.30 -42.54 6.27
N SER A 280 7.08 -41.47 6.31
CA SER A 280 7.56 -40.78 7.51
C SER A 280 6.49 -39.94 8.22
N GLY A 281 5.29 -39.77 7.63
CA GLY A 281 4.24 -38.87 8.13
C GLY A 281 4.42 -37.40 7.73
N SER A 282 5.44 -37.08 6.93
CA SER A 282 5.66 -35.73 6.39
C SER A 282 4.97 -35.55 5.04
N MET A 283 4.34 -34.39 4.83
CA MET A 283 3.67 -34.05 3.57
C MET A 283 4.64 -33.38 2.60
N ARG A 284 4.73 -33.92 1.38
CA ARG A 284 5.47 -33.34 0.27
C ARG A 284 4.52 -32.60 -0.68
N ILE A 285 4.79 -31.31 -0.88
CA ILE A 285 4.12 -30.47 -1.87
C ILE A 285 5.04 -30.26 -3.08
N ALA A 286 4.53 -30.49 -4.29
CA ALA A 286 5.29 -30.31 -5.53
C ALA A 286 4.46 -29.58 -6.58
N LEU A 287 5.06 -28.60 -7.25
CA LEU A 287 4.43 -27.91 -8.39
C LEU A 287 4.41 -28.86 -9.59
N GLU A 288 3.22 -29.30 -10.00
CA GLU A 288 3.04 -30.18 -11.16
C GLU A 288 2.85 -29.37 -12.44
N HIS A 289 2.12 -28.25 -12.36
CA HIS A 289 1.87 -27.39 -13.50
C HIS A 289 1.79 -25.93 -13.10
N SER A 290 2.30 -25.06 -13.97
CA SER A 290 2.10 -23.62 -13.88
C SER A 290 1.71 -23.10 -15.25
N HIS A 291 0.59 -22.38 -15.32
CA HIS A 291 0.05 -21.86 -16.55
C HIS A 291 -0.30 -20.38 -16.40
N ARG A 292 0.18 -19.56 -17.33
CA ARG A 292 -0.18 -18.15 -17.39
C ARG A 292 -1.53 -17.99 -18.08
N LEU A 293 -2.44 -17.30 -17.42
CA LEU A 293 -3.72 -16.82 -17.92
C LEU A 293 -3.50 -15.38 -18.38
N VAL A 294 -3.73 -15.08 -19.66
CA VAL A 294 -3.46 -13.74 -20.23
C VAL A 294 -4.77 -12.97 -20.20
N ASP A 295 -4.71 -11.71 -19.75
CA ASP A 295 -5.82 -10.75 -19.72
C ASP A 295 -7.01 -11.13 -18.80
N ASP A 296 -6.78 -11.97 -17.78
CA ASP A 296 -7.81 -12.35 -16.80
C ASP A 296 -7.36 -12.02 -15.36
N LEU A 297 -8.20 -11.32 -14.60
CA LEU A 297 -8.04 -11.16 -13.14
C LEU A 297 -8.86 -12.25 -12.43
N ILE A 298 -8.21 -13.36 -12.13
CA ILE A 298 -8.88 -14.57 -11.65
C ILE A 298 -9.30 -14.41 -10.19
N THR A 299 -10.58 -14.65 -9.91
CA THR A 299 -11.18 -14.48 -8.57
C THR A 299 -11.56 -15.81 -7.92
N GLY A 300 -11.60 -16.90 -8.70
CA GLY A 300 -11.97 -18.21 -8.19
C GLY A 300 -11.52 -19.35 -9.11
N VAL A 301 -11.30 -20.51 -8.50
CA VAL A 301 -10.90 -21.75 -9.15
C VAL A 301 -11.67 -22.92 -8.54
N ALA A 302 -12.08 -23.88 -9.36
CA ALA A 302 -12.75 -25.10 -8.89
C ALA A 302 -12.42 -26.30 -9.78
N PHE A 303 -12.34 -27.49 -9.20
CA PHE A 303 -12.21 -28.74 -9.94
C PHE A 303 -13.59 -29.29 -10.33
N SER A 304 -13.83 -29.42 -11.64
CA SER A 304 -14.94 -30.23 -12.15
C SER A 304 -14.62 -31.73 -12.04
N SER A 305 -13.37 -32.09 -12.34
CA SER A 305 -12.79 -33.43 -12.14
C SER A 305 -11.28 -33.30 -11.92
N PRO A 306 -10.55 -34.35 -11.51
CA PRO A 306 -9.09 -34.28 -11.38
C PRO A 306 -8.35 -33.87 -12.66
N SER A 307 -9.01 -33.98 -13.82
CA SER A 307 -8.48 -33.61 -15.13
C SER A 307 -9.09 -32.32 -15.72
N ARG A 308 -10.03 -31.67 -14.99
CA ARG A 308 -10.79 -30.50 -15.45
C ARG A 308 -10.85 -29.42 -14.37
N ILE A 309 -10.27 -28.26 -14.67
CA ILE A 309 -10.28 -27.08 -13.80
C ILE A 309 -11.14 -26.00 -14.43
N MET A 310 -11.90 -25.31 -13.60
CA MET A 310 -12.75 -24.19 -13.94
C MET A 310 -12.17 -22.94 -13.30
N THR A 311 -12.15 -21.83 -14.03
CA THR A 311 -11.70 -20.53 -13.51
C THR A 311 -12.70 -19.44 -13.90
N VAL A 312 -12.93 -18.52 -12.96
CA VAL A 312 -13.70 -17.29 -13.18
C VAL A 312 -12.80 -16.07 -13.02
N ALA A 313 -13.10 -15.03 -13.79
CA ALA A 313 -12.36 -13.77 -13.77
C ALA A 313 -13.30 -12.59 -13.55
N TYR A 314 -12.81 -11.59 -12.83
CA TYR A 314 -13.44 -10.28 -12.76
C TYR A 314 -13.56 -9.68 -14.16
N ASP A 315 -14.68 -8.99 -14.42
CA ASP A 315 -15.00 -8.37 -15.72
C ASP A 315 -15.03 -9.34 -16.92
N SER A 316 -15.19 -10.65 -16.66
CA SER A 316 -15.37 -11.67 -17.68
C SER A 316 -16.75 -12.31 -17.57
N LEU A 317 -17.52 -12.28 -18.66
CA LEU A 317 -18.80 -12.97 -18.79
C LEU A 317 -18.65 -14.43 -19.21
N VAL A 318 -17.49 -15.04 -18.92
CA VAL A 318 -17.18 -16.38 -19.37
C VAL A 318 -16.49 -17.18 -18.27
N LEU A 319 -17.07 -18.33 -17.97
CA LEU A 319 -16.50 -19.39 -17.16
C LEU A 319 -15.60 -20.26 -18.07
N LYS A 320 -14.32 -20.36 -17.72
CA LYS A 320 -13.32 -21.04 -18.56
C LYS A 320 -13.03 -22.43 -18.00
N LEU A 321 -13.33 -23.48 -18.77
CA LEU A 321 -13.04 -24.88 -18.44
C LEU A 321 -11.79 -25.36 -19.18
N ARG A 322 -10.83 -25.94 -18.46
CA ARG A 322 -9.55 -26.42 -19.01
C ARG A 322 -9.38 -27.91 -18.77
N HIS A 323 -9.06 -28.65 -19.83
CA HIS A 323 -8.78 -30.10 -19.80
C HIS A 323 -7.28 -30.39 -19.74
N ASN A 324 -6.85 -31.35 -18.92
CA ASN A 324 -5.50 -31.88 -19.00
C ASN A 324 -5.35 -32.86 -20.17
N LYS A 325 -4.72 -32.45 -21.27
CA LYS A 325 -4.30 -33.37 -22.35
C LYS A 325 -3.02 -34.10 -21.91
N MET A 326 -3.14 -35.29 -21.32
CA MET A 326 -2.02 -36.24 -21.27
C MET A 326 -2.09 -37.17 -22.48
N GLY A 327 -1.00 -37.23 -23.25
CA GLY A 327 -0.83 -38.16 -24.37
C GLY A 327 -0.92 -37.48 -25.75
N LEU A 328 0.18 -36.91 -26.23
CA LEU A 328 0.63 -37.03 -27.62
C LEU A 328 2.00 -36.37 -27.74
N ASP A 329 2.97 -37.25 -27.96
CA ASP A 329 4.33 -36.97 -28.37
C ASP A 329 4.34 -36.09 -29.63
N THR A 330 5.23 -35.11 -29.68
CA THR A 330 5.96 -34.72 -30.90
C THR A 330 7.14 -33.86 -30.48
N GLY A 331 8.30 -34.50 -30.46
CA GLY A 331 9.58 -33.83 -30.47
C GLY A 331 9.79 -32.93 -31.69
N GLY A 332 10.84 -32.11 -31.59
CA GLY A 332 11.54 -31.57 -32.75
C GLY A 332 11.04 -30.22 -33.28
N ARG A 333 11.67 -29.15 -32.76
CA ARG A 333 12.01 -27.84 -33.39
C ARG A 333 11.63 -26.66 -32.49
N ARG A 334 12.30 -26.54 -31.34
CA ARG A 334 12.07 -25.45 -30.37
C ARG A 334 13.01 -24.24 -30.50
N THR A 335 14.04 -24.27 -31.33
CA THR A 335 15.10 -23.24 -31.25
C THR A 335 14.85 -21.96 -32.06
N THR A 336 14.02 -21.97 -33.11
CA THR A 336 13.82 -20.78 -33.95
C THR A 336 12.55 -19.98 -33.63
N ARG A 337 11.49 -20.62 -33.08
CA ARG A 337 10.25 -19.93 -32.67
C ARG A 337 10.36 -19.27 -31.29
N LEU A 338 11.19 -19.81 -30.41
CA LEU A 338 11.45 -19.23 -29.08
C LEU A 338 12.16 -17.88 -29.22
N PHE A 339 13.12 -17.76 -30.15
CA PHE A 339 13.89 -16.53 -30.35
C PHE A 339 13.04 -15.36 -30.88
N CYS A 340 12.13 -15.60 -31.83
CA CYS A 340 11.19 -14.57 -32.31
C CYS A 340 10.10 -14.22 -31.28
N ARG A 341 9.68 -15.17 -30.43
CA ARG A 341 8.72 -14.90 -29.33
C ARG A 341 9.38 -14.16 -28.18
N LEU A 342 10.63 -14.46 -27.86
CA LEU A 342 11.43 -13.76 -26.86
C LEU A 342 11.68 -12.30 -27.29
N ILE A 343 12.02 -12.07 -28.56
CA ILE A 343 12.17 -10.69 -29.08
C ILE A 343 10.84 -9.93 -29.03
N ARG A 344 9.71 -10.53 -29.44
CA ARG A 344 8.40 -9.86 -29.33
C ARG A 344 7.97 -9.60 -27.89
N PHE A 345 8.28 -10.51 -26.98
CA PHE A 345 8.01 -10.37 -25.55
C PHE A 345 8.88 -9.28 -24.92
N VAL A 346 10.18 -9.24 -25.22
CA VAL A 346 11.10 -8.18 -24.78
C VAL A 346 10.67 -6.83 -25.33
N VAL A 347 10.30 -6.76 -26.62
CA VAL A 347 9.77 -5.53 -27.23
C VAL A 347 8.47 -5.09 -26.56
N PHE A 348 7.56 -6.01 -26.24
CA PHE A 348 6.28 -5.69 -25.58
C PHE A 348 6.49 -5.24 -24.13
N VAL A 349 7.25 -5.99 -23.32
CA VAL A 349 7.59 -5.63 -21.93
C VAL A 349 8.31 -4.30 -21.89
N GLN A 350 9.22 -4.05 -22.84
CA GLN A 350 9.95 -2.79 -22.89
C GLN A 350 9.11 -1.63 -23.42
N HIS A 351 8.13 -1.88 -24.30
CA HIS A 351 7.14 -0.88 -24.69
C HIS A 351 6.22 -0.54 -23.53
N VAL A 352 5.78 -1.54 -22.74
CA VAL A 352 5.02 -1.35 -21.51
C VAL A 352 5.85 -0.58 -20.49
N ILE A 353 7.12 -0.91 -20.28
CA ILE A 353 8.02 -0.18 -19.37
C ILE A 353 8.25 1.25 -19.87
N LEU A 354 8.53 1.49 -21.15
CA LEU A 354 8.69 2.85 -21.70
C LEU A 354 7.39 3.66 -21.62
N THR A 355 6.24 3.04 -21.88
CA THR A 355 4.93 3.71 -21.84
C THR A 355 4.53 3.98 -20.41
N ILE A 356 4.76 3.05 -19.48
CA ILE A 356 4.63 3.26 -18.04
C ILE A 356 5.62 4.33 -17.60
N HIS A 357 6.87 4.36 -18.06
CA HIS A 357 7.83 5.39 -17.66
C HIS A 357 7.45 6.77 -18.22
N PHE A 358 6.91 6.86 -19.44
CA PHE A 358 6.37 8.11 -20.00
C PHE A 358 5.07 8.53 -19.32
N LEU A 359 4.16 7.60 -19.02
CA LEU A 359 2.95 7.88 -18.25
C LEU A 359 3.31 8.29 -16.84
N VAL A 360 4.23 7.58 -16.18
CA VAL A 360 4.71 7.87 -14.82
C VAL A 360 5.45 9.20 -14.81
N VAL A 361 6.32 9.53 -15.77
CA VAL A 361 6.95 10.86 -15.84
C VAL A 361 5.92 11.96 -16.17
N SER A 362 4.91 11.72 -17.01
CA SER A 362 3.87 12.71 -17.33
C SER A 362 2.86 12.90 -16.20
N VAL A 363 2.45 11.80 -15.56
CA VAL A 363 1.60 11.74 -14.36
C VAL A 363 2.38 12.26 -13.17
N LEU A 364 3.68 12.08 -13.06
CA LEU A 364 4.51 12.66 -11.99
C LEU A 364 4.91 14.11 -12.27
N HIS A 365 4.88 14.58 -13.51
CA HIS A 365 4.98 16.02 -13.79
C HIS A 365 3.67 16.73 -13.46
N TYR A 366 2.53 16.10 -13.76
CA TYR A 366 1.20 16.55 -13.37
C TYR A 366 1.01 16.46 -11.84
N LEU A 367 1.37 15.33 -11.25
CA LEU A 367 1.37 15.13 -9.81
C LEU A 367 2.47 15.96 -9.15
N ALA A 368 3.60 16.34 -9.77
CA ALA A 368 4.57 17.22 -9.11
C ALA A 368 3.96 18.59 -8.77
N GLN A 369 3.03 19.09 -9.60
CA GLN A 369 2.26 20.30 -9.28
C GLN A 369 1.27 20.07 -8.11
N ASP A 370 0.68 18.87 -8.00
CA ASP A 370 -0.21 18.48 -6.88
C ASP A 370 0.55 17.97 -5.63
N ILE A 371 1.77 17.48 -5.78
CA ILE A 371 2.68 16.98 -4.75
C ILE A 371 3.36 18.17 -4.10
N ASP A 372 3.69 19.23 -4.84
CA ASP A 372 4.00 20.52 -4.21
C ASP A 372 2.80 20.97 -3.36
N ALA A 373 1.55 20.80 -3.78
CA ALA A 373 0.40 21.06 -2.90
C ALA A 373 0.27 20.05 -1.73
N LEU A 374 0.62 18.77 -1.89
CA LEU A 374 0.50 17.75 -0.83
C LEU A 374 1.66 17.83 0.20
N VAL A 375 2.88 18.11 -0.26
CA VAL A 375 4.13 18.25 0.51
C VAL A 375 4.23 19.65 1.12
N LEU A 376 3.72 20.70 0.45
CA LEU A 376 3.77 22.09 0.93
C LEU A 376 2.48 22.54 1.65
N ASN A 377 1.28 22.01 1.32
CA ASN A 377 0.00 22.37 1.96
C ASN A 377 -0.64 21.24 2.78
N GLY A 378 0.12 20.19 3.13
CA GLY A 378 -0.35 19.10 3.98
C GLY A 378 -1.02 19.63 5.26
N ARG A 379 -2.15 19.04 5.65
CA ARG A 379 -2.73 19.26 6.98
C ARG A 379 -1.67 18.83 7.99
N GLY A 380 -1.33 19.68 8.97
CA GLY A 380 -0.10 19.65 9.80
C GLY A 380 0.36 18.33 10.46
N PHE A 381 -0.35 17.23 10.29
CA PHE A 381 -0.04 15.87 10.72
C PHE A 381 1.07 15.21 9.88
N GLU A 382 1.01 15.27 8.54
CA GLU A 382 1.92 14.52 7.64
C GLU A 382 3.22 15.28 7.33
N VAL A 383 3.25 16.59 7.57
CA VAL A 383 4.35 17.48 7.19
C VAL A 383 5.61 17.29 8.06
N ASN A 384 5.47 16.62 9.22
CA ASN A 384 6.50 16.55 10.25
C ASN A 384 7.25 15.20 10.31
N ASP A 385 6.88 14.19 9.51
CA ASP A 385 7.69 12.97 9.35
C ASP A 385 8.83 13.19 8.35
N PHE A 386 10.02 13.47 8.88
CA PHE A 386 11.23 13.68 8.09
C PHE A 386 11.67 12.41 7.34
N SER A 387 11.38 11.23 7.87
CA SER A 387 11.71 9.97 7.19
C SER A 387 10.91 9.81 5.90
N TRP A 388 9.64 10.25 5.92
CA TRP A 388 8.77 10.27 4.76
C TRP A 388 9.28 11.25 3.70
N HIS A 389 9.58 12.50 4.09
CA HIS A 389 10.12 13.52 3.18
C HIS A 389 11.42 13.05 2.49
N ILE A 390 12.35 12.47 3.26
CA ILE A 390 13.66 12.06 2.72
C ILE A 390 13.56 10.81 1.86
N LYS A 391 12.57 9.94 2.06
CA LYS A 391 12.29 8.84 1.12
C LYS A 391 11.74 9.36 -0.21
N PHE A 392 11.08 10.51 -0.21
CA PHE A 392 10.44 11.10 -1.38
C PHE A 392 11.35 12.03 -2.20
N ILE A 393 12.26 12.75 -1.53
CA ILE A 393 13.16 13.73 -2.17
C ILE A 393 14.07 13.10 -3.26
N PRO A 394 14.80 11.98 -3.04
CA PRO A 394 15.67 11.42 -4.07
C PRO A 394 14.91 10.93 -5.32
N PRO A 395 13.78 10.20 -5.20
CA PRO A 395 12.92 9.92 -6.35
C PRO A 395 12.44 11.19 -7.05
N ALA A 396 11.94 12.19 -6.31
CA ALA A 396 11.45 13.45 -6.88
C ALA A 396 12.54 14.22 -7.63
N GLN A 397 13.78 14.25 -7.12
CA GLN A 397 14.93 14.89 -7.79
C GLN A 397 15.38 14.13 -9.06
N VAL A 398 15.15 12.82 -9.13
CA VAL A 398 15.38 12.02 -10.35
C VAL A 398 14.26 12.24 -11.38
N LEU A 399 13.04 12.51 -10.92
CA LEU A 399 11.84 12.68 -11.74
C LEU A 399 11.67 14.11 -12.28
N VAL A 400 12.11 15.11 -11.52
CA VAL A 400 12.14 16.52 -11.92
C VAL A 400 13.43 16.77 -12.70
N THR A 401 13.33 16.79 -14.03
CA THR A 401 14.50 17.09 -14.86
C THR A 401 14.91 18.54 -14.67
N SER A 402 16.01 18.75 -13.95
CA SER A 402 16.56 20.09 -13.64
C SER A 402 16.98 20.90 -14.87
N SER A 403 17.11 20.25 -16.04
CA SER A 403 17.39 20.91 -17.31
C SER A 403 16.93 20.08 -18.51
N ALA A 404 16.75 20.75 -19.66
CA ALA A 404 16.47 20.08 -20.95
C ALA A 404 17.55 19.05 -21.33
N LEU A 405 18.80 19.28 -20.92
CA LEU A 405 19.91 18.35 -21.15
C LEU A 405 19.76 17.08 -20.29
N HIS A 406 19.30 17.20 -19.04
CA HIS A 406 19.03 16.07 -18.16
C HIS A 406 17.88 15.21 -18.69
N LEU A 407 16.80 15.86 -19.16
CA LEU A 407 15.69 15.17 -19.84
C LEU A 407 16.14 14.43 -21.10
N PHE A 408 16.98 15.08 -21.92
CA PHE A 408 17.53 14.46 -23.12
C PHE A 408 18.42 13.26 -22.79
N ALA A 409 19.30 13.37 -21.78
CA ALA A 409 20.18 12.28 -21.35
C ALA A 409 19.39 11.08 -20.80
N ALA A 410 18.27 11.30 -20.12
CA ALA A 410 17.39 10.24 -19.63
C ALA A 410 16.57 9.56 -20.75
N LEU A 411 16.09 10.34 -21.73
CA LEU A 411 15.22 9.83 -22.81
C LEU A 411 15.99 9.23 -24.00
N ALA A 412 17.14 9.79 -24.37
CA ALA A 412 17.87 9.40 -25.57
C ALA A 412 18.28 7.90 -25.60
N PRO A 413 18.77 7.28 -24.52
CA PRO A 413 19.08 5.85 -24.50
C PRO A 413 17.84 4.97 -24.68
N ASN A 414 16.69 5.41 -24.15
CA ASN A 414 15.44 4.67 -24.23
C ASN A 414 14.80 4.76 -25.63
N VAL A 415 14.82 5.96 -26.23
CA VAL A 415 14.36 6.18 -27.61
C VAL A 415 15.25 5.46 -28.63
N SER A 416 16.57 5.51 -28.45
CA SER A 416 17.53 4.78 -29.30
C SER A 416 17.30 3.27 -29.25
N MET A 417 17.08 2.71 -28.05
CA MET A 417 16.79 1.30 -27.86
C MET A 417 15.45 0.90 -28.51
N TRP A 418 14.41 1.74 -28.39
CA TRP A 418 13.13 1.51 -29.06
C TRP A 418 13.25 1.48 -30.59
N ILE A 419 13.97 2.45 -31.19
CA ILE A 419 14.20 2.48 -32.65
C ILE A 419 14.89 1.19 -33.10
N THR A 420 15.92 0.77 -32.36
CA THR A 420 16.73 -0.42 -32.62
C THR A 420 15.88 -1.68 -32.60
N LEU A 421 15.06 -1.85 -31.56
CA LEU A 421 14.17 -2.98 -31.38
C LEU A 421 13.04 -3.04 -32.44
N ARG A 422 12.47 -1.89 -32.81
CA ARG A 422 11.44 -1.81 -33.85
C ARG A 422 11.98 -2.19 -35.23
N GLN A 423 13.24 -1.86 -35.51
CA GLN A 423 13.93 -2.28 -36.74
C GLN A 423 14.19 -3.80 -36.77
N ILE A 424 14.54 -4.42 -35.64
CA ILE A 424 14.70 -5.88 -35.52
C ILE A 424 13.36 -6.60 -35.72
N ALA A 425 12.29 -6.11 -35.11
CA ALA A 425 10.94 -6.68 -35.24
C ALA A 425 10.43 -6.64 -36.69
N LYS A 426 10.64 -5.53 -37.42
CA LYS A 426 10.28 -5.43 -38.85
C LYS A 426 11.08 -6.38 -39.76
N ASN A 427 12.35 -6.64 -39.46
CA ASN A 427 13.18 -7.50 -40.30
C ASN A 427 12.93 -9.00 -40.06
N THR A 428 12.52 -9.37 -38.84
CA THR A 428 12.16 -10.76 -38.49
C THR A 428 10.82 -11.19 -39.07
N THR A 429 9.86 -10.28 -39.23
CA THR A 429 8.58 -10.56 -39.93
C THR A 429 8.78 -10.76 -41.43
N LEU A 430 9.67 -10.00 -42.07
CA LEU A 430 9.95 -10.12 -43.50
C LEU A 430 10.62 -11.47 -43.86
N LEU A 431 11.51 -11.96 -43.00
CA LEU A 431 12.16 -13.27 -43.14
C LEU A 431 11.18 -14.44 -42.97
N ALA A 432 10.20 -14.32 -42.06
CA ALA A 432 9.15 -15.31 -41.89
C ALA A 432 8.20 -15.38 -43.09
N ALA A 433 7.87 -14.23 -43.71
CA ALA A 433 7.02 -14.15 -44.90
C ALA A 433 7.67 -14.79 -46.14
N ASN A 434 8.98 -14.58 -46.34
CA ASN A 434 9.70 -15.17 -47.48
C ASN A 434 9.90 -16.70 -47.36
N GLN A 435 9.92 -17.26 -46.15
CA GLN A 435 9.97 -18.72 -45.97
C GLN A 435 8.62 -19.40 -46.24
N LEU A 436 7.50 -18.71 -46.00
CA LEU A 436 6.16 -19.20 -46.31
C LEU A 436 5.89 -19.24 -47.83
N HIS A 437 6.48 -18.33 -48.61
CA HIS A 437 6.28 -18.29 -50.06
C HIS A 437 7.03 -19.38 -50.83
N HIS A 438 8.09 -19.96 -50.27
CA HIS A 438 8.84 -21.04 -50.92
C HIS A 438 8.19 -22.43 -50.77
N SER A 439 7.20 -22.60 -49.88
CA SER A 439 6.50 -23.88 -49.69
C SER A 439 5.27 -24.08 -50.59
N THR A 440 4.86 -23.05 -51.34
CA THR A 440 3.64 -23.08 -52.16
C THR A 440 3.88 -22.36 -53.48
N VAL A 441 4.37 -23.09 -54.49
CA VAL A 441 4.05 -23.02 -55.94
C VAL A 441 5.18 -23.67 -56.77
N GLN A 442 4.80 -24.66 -57.57
CA GLN A 442 5.60 -25.56 -58.43
C GLN A 442 5.85 -25.00 -59.85
N LYS A 443 6.85 -25.60 -60.54
CA LYS A 443 6.98 -25.85 -62.00
C LYS A 443 7.10 -24.66 -63.00
N THR A 444 8.14 -24.79 -63.84
CA THR A 444 8.50 -24.14 -65.13
C THR A 444 8.81 -22.63 -65.15
N PRO A 445 9.94 -22.20 -65.75
CA PRO A 445 10.36 -20.80 -65.75
C PRO A 445 9.88 -20.07 -67.02
N ASN A 446 9.21 -18.93 -66.84
CA ASN A 446 9.07 -17.91 -67.90
C ASN A 446 9.98 -16.72 -67.59
N VAL A 447 10.75 -16.31 -68.62
CA VAL A 447 11.94 -15.44 -68.58
C VAL A 447 11.66 -13.99 -68.11
N ALA A 448 10.40 -13.59 -67.93
CA ALA A 448 10.03 -12.25 -67.45
C ALA A 448 10.34 -12.01 -65.95
N HIS A 449 10.46 -13.06 -65.12
CA HIS A 449 10.71 -12.91 -63.68
C HIS A 449 12.16 -12.57 -63.30
N ILE A 450 13.12 -12.68 -64.23
CA ILE A 450 14.55 -12.48 -63.93
C ILE A 450 14.91 -10.98 -63.86
N HIS A 451 14.19 -10.10 -64.55
CA HIS A 451 14.49 -8.66 -64.55
C HIS A 451 13.96 -7.90 -63.31
N LEU A 452 12.84 -8.34 -62.73
CA LEU A 452 12.32 -7.77 -61.48
C LEU A 452 13.08 -8.24 -60.23
N ALA A 453 13.62 -9.46 -60.25
CA ALA A 453 14.45 -9.99 -59.18
C ALA A 453 15.80 -9.24 -59.05
N LYS A 454 16.40 -8.81 -60.18
CA LYS A 454 17.68 -8.08 -60.17
C LYS A 454 17.58 -6.69 -59.53
N LYS A 455 16.46 -5.96 -59.71
CA LYS A 455 16.26 -4.63 -59.12
C LYS A 455 16.06 -4.69 -57.59
N SER A 456 15.44 -5.78 -57.09
CA SER A 456 15.22 -6.05 -55.66
C SER A 456 16.51 -6.42 -54.91
N ILE A 457 17.43 -7.15 -55.55
CA ILE A 457 18.70 -7.56 -54.94
C ILE A 457 19.67 -6.38 -54.76
N THR A 458 19.66 -5.40 -55.67
CA THR A 458 20.45 -4.15 -55.53
C THR A 458 19.98 -3.25 -54.39
N SER A 459 18.68 -3.24 -54.03
CA SER A 459 18.21 -2.47 -52.87
C SER A 459 18.51 -3.19 -51.53
N LEU A 460 18.65 -4.53 -51.58
CA LEU A 460 19.05 -5.35 -50.43
C LEU A 460 20.54 -5.18 -50.07
N ASN A 461 21.40 -4.89 -51.05
CA ASN A 461 22.82 -4.63 -50.82
C ASN A 461 23.14 -3.23 -50.27
N ASN A 462 22.24 -2.26 -50.38
CA ASN A 462 22.38 -0.97 -49.67
C ASN A 462 21.94 -1.06 -48.19
N MET A 463 21.25 -2.14 -47.79
CA MET A 463 20.78 -2.39 -46.41
C MET A 463 21.76 -3.21 -45.55
N THR A 464 22.78 -3.84 -46.14
CA THR A 464 23.83 -4.57 -45.41
C THR A 464 24.77 -3.65 -44.63
N ARG A 465 24.87 -2.36 -44.99
CA ARG A 465 25.68 -1.35 -44.30
C ARG A 465 25.15 -0.98 -42.89
N LYS A 466 23.86 -1.20 -42.61
CA LYS A 466 23.22 -0.91 -41.30
C LYS A 466 23.27 -2.07 -40.29
N ARG A 467 23.72 -3.27 -40.70
CA ARG A 467 23.86 -4.44 -39.79
C ARG A 467 25.04 -4.29 -38.82
N SER A 468 26.13 -3.62 -39.22
CA SER A 468 27.28 -3.36 -38.33
C SER A 468 26.91 -2.36 -37.25
N THR A 469 26.25 -1.25 -37.60
CA THR A 469 25.76 -0.24 -36.63
C THR A 469 24.82 -0.86 -35.59
N LEU A 470 23.90 -1.72 -36.01
CA LEU A 470 22.99 -2.43 -35.11
C LEU A 470 23.74 -3.36 -34.15
N ARG A 471 24.76 -4.09 -34.63
CA ARG A 471 25.60 -4.95 -33.79
C ARG A 471 26.42 -4.14 -32.79
N ILE A 472 26.94 -2.98 -33.20
CA ILE A 472 27.67 -2.05 -32.33
C ILE A 472 26.74 -1.54 -31.23
N ILE A 473 25.53 -1.09 -31.57
CA ILE A 473 24.55 -0.59 -30.60
C ILE A 473 24.16 -1.68 -29.58
N ILE A 474 23.82 -2.89 -30.05
CA ILE A 474 23.50 -4.02 -29.16
C ILE A 474 24.71 -4.36 -28.28
N GLY A 475 25.93 -4.33 -28.84
CA GLY A 475 27.16 -4.52 -28.08
C GLY A 475 27.32 -3.49 -26.96
N LEU A 476 27.11 -2.21 -27.25
CA LEU A 476 27.17 -1.12 -26.27
C LEU A 476 26.13 -1.28 -25.15
N TYR A 477 24.89 -1.66 -25.48
CA TYR A 477 23.85 -1.91 -24.46
C TYR A 477 24.17 -3.13 -23.58
N ASN A 478 24.76 -4.19 -24.14
CA ASN A 478 25.20 -5.34 -23.33
C ASN A 478 26.38 -5.00 -22.44
N ILE A 479 27.33 -4.19 -22.92
CA ILE A 479 28.45 -3.68 -22.11
C ILE A 479 27.90 -2.80 -20.97
N TRP A 480 26.94 -1.92 -21.26
CA TRP A 480 26.30 -1.10 -20.23
C TRP A 480 25.51 -1.93 -19.22
N GLY A 481 24.71 -2.90 -19.67
CA GLY A 481 23.97 -3.80 -18.78
C GLY A 481 24.88 -4.64 -17.90
N LEU A 482 26.00 -5.13 -18.45
CA LEU A 482 27.03 -5.83 -17.69
C LEU A 482 27.72 -4.90 -16.69
N ALA A 483 28.02 -3.65 -17.08
CA ALA A 483 28.59 -2.66 -16.18
C ALA A 483 27.65 -2.38 -15.00
N VAL A 484 26.36 -2.14 -15.25
CA VAL A 484 25.34 -1.93 -14.20
C VAL A 484 25.20 -3.16 -13.29
N PHE A 485 25.20 -4.37 -13.86
CA PHE A 485 25.13 -5.60 -13.09
C PHE A 485 26.35 -5.78 -12.17
N ILE A 486 27.56 -5.53 -12.70
CA ILE A 486 28.81 -5.60 -11.94
C ILE A 486 28.84 -4.53 -10.85
N THR A 487 28.49 -3.28 -11.15
CA THR A 487 28.53 -2.19 -10.17
C THR A 487 27.47 -2.34 -9.09
N THR A 488 26.27 -2.82 -9.44
CA THR A 488 25.21 -3.11 -8.47
C THR A 488 25.63 -4.27 -7.57
N GLY A 489 26.11 -5.38 -8.15
CA GLY A 489 26.62 -6.52 -7.39
C GLY A 489 27.80 -6.16 -6.48
N TYR A 490 28.71 -5.30 -6.97
CA TYR A 490 29.82 -4.79 -6.19
C TYR A 490 29.37 -3.91 -5.02
N SER A 491 28.46 -2.95 -5.28
CA SER A 491 27.89 -2.09 -4.23
C SER A 491 27.19 -2.93 -3.17
N THR A 492 26.24 -3.79 -3.55
CA THR A 492 25.49 -4.63 -2.60
C THR A 492 26.38 -5.55 -1.77
N TYR A 493 27.50 -6.02 -2.33
CA TYR A 493 28.42 -6.92 -1.61
C TYR A 493 29.44 -6.19 -0.73
N HIS A 494 29.86 -4.98 -1.10
CA HIS A 494 30.89 -4.22 -0.39
C HIS A 494 30.35 -3.01 0.41
N ASP A 495 29.04 -2.84 0.52
CA ASP A 495 28.43 -1.78 1.32
C ASP A 495 28.88 -1.86 2.79
N LYS A 496 29.64 -0.86 3.23
CA LYS A 496 29.97 -0.67 4.65
C LYS A 496 28.72 -0.28 5.41
N LYS A 497 28.49 -0.93 6.57
CA LYS A 497 27.40 -0.55 7.47
C LYS A 497 27.59 0.89 7.95
N CYS A 498 26.55 1.70 7.78
CA CYS A 498 26.49 3.06 8.32
C CYS A 498 26.45 3.04 9.86
N PRO A 499 26.86 4.13 10.54
CA PRO A 499 26.76 4.26 11.99
C PRO A 499 25.30 4.16 12.46
N SER A 500 25.10 3.78 13.72
CA SER A 500 23.77 3.49 14.31
C SER A 500 22.79 4.66 14.28
N GLY A 501 23.27 5.90 14.19
CA GLY A 501 22.44 7.09 14.00
C GLY A 501 21.89 7.28 12.58
N CYS A 502 22.32 6.48 11.60
CA CYS A 502 21.81 6.60 10.23
C CYS A 502 20.48 5.86 10.07
N ILE A 503 19.38 6.61 10.02
CA ILE A 503 18.02 6.06 9.87
C ILE A 503 17.76 5.62 8.43
N LEU A 504 18.25 6.39 7.46
CA LEU A 504 18.09 6.10 6.04
C LEU A 504 19.43 6.24 5.33
N ALA A 505 19.86 5.14 4.68
CA ALA A 505 21.08 5.10 3.88
C ALA A 505 20.75 4.83 2.41
N SER A 506 21.66 5.25 1.52
CA SER A 506 21.65 4.93 0.10
C SER A 506 22.94 4.21 -0.29
N ALA A 507 22.89 3.45 -1.38
CA ALA A 507 24.04 2.71 -1.91
C ALA A 507 24.34 3.15 -3.35
N PRO A 508 25.10 4.25 -3.55
CA PRO A 508 25.48 4.71 -4.89
C PRO A 508 26.38 3.68 -5.58
N TRP A 509 26.15 3.41 -6.87
CA TRP A 509 26.85 2.37 -7.64
C TRP A 509 28.39 2.46 -7.64
N PHE A 510 28.95 3.64 -7.38
CA PHE A 510 30.40 3.90 -7.43
C PHE A 510 31.01 4.25 -6.07
N ARG A 511 30.29 4.08 -4.96
CA ARG A 511 30.81 4.34 -3.62
C ARG A 511 30.73 3.08 -2.76
N SER A 512 31.83 2.79 -2.07
CA SER A 512 31.93 1.69 -1.11
C SER A 512 31.99 2.19 0.35
N SER A 513 31.77 3.48 0.57
CA SER A 513 31.63 4.12 1.89
C SER A 513 30.14 4.27 2.24
N CYS A 514 29.83 4.41 3.52
CA CYS A 514 28.47 4.75 3.93
C CYS A 514 28.01 6.06 3.26
N ASN A 515 26.75 6.08 2.81
CA ASN A 515 26.09 7.28 2.30
C ASN A 515 24.72 7.45 2.98
N CYS A 516 24.73 8.15 4.10
CA CYS A 516 23.56 8.42 4.91
C CYS A 516 22.76 9.59 4.33
N LEU A 517 21.46 9.40 4.15
CA LEU A 517 20.53 10.44 3.71
C LEU A 517 19.83 11.12 4.90
N TYR A 518 19.52 10.34 5.94
CA TYR A 518 18.93 10.85 7.19
C TYR A 518 19.75 10.37 8.38
N PHE A 519 20.45 11.29 9.03
CA PHE A 519 21.21 11.03 10.25
C PHE A 519 20.53 11.66 11.46
N ARG A 520 20.24 10.83 12.46
CA ARG A 520 19.76 11.23 13.79
C ARG A 520 20.79 10.89 14.84
N LEU A 521 21.35 11.92 15.46
CA LEU A 521 22.23 11.80 16.60
C LEU A 521 21.43 12.06 17.88
N ASN A 522 21.09 11.00 18.60
CA ASN A 522 20.53 11.09 19.94
C ASN A 522 21.66 10.87 20.95
N CYS A 523 21.98 11.91 21.73
CA CYS A 523 23.08 11.84 22.69
C CYS A 523 22.75 10.98 23.93
N VAL A 524 21.49 10.78 24.29
CA VAL A 524 21.10 9.88 25.38
C VAL A 524 21.28 8.42 24.96
N ASP A 525 20.82 8.05 23.76
CA ASP A 525 20.99 6.70 23.20
C ASP A 525 22.46 6.29 23.07
N GLN A 526 23.33 7.26 22.76
CA GLN A 526 24.78 7.04 22.60
C GLN A 526 25.59 7.30 23.87
N LEU A 527 24.94 7.60 25.01
CA LEU A 527 25.60 7.91 26.29
C LEU A 527 26.55 9.12 26.24
N LEU A 528 26.25 10.10 25.38
CA LEU A 528 27.01 11.33 25.12
C LEU A 528 26.47 12.57 25.87
N VAL A 529 25.65 12.38 26.91
CA VAL A 529 24.82 13.40 27.59
C VAL A 529 25.60 14.65 28.08
N ASN A 530 26.92 14.56 28.27
CA ASN A 530 27.78 15.66 28.71
C ASN A 530 28.95 15.97 27.75
N SER A 531 28.97 15.40 26.54
CA SER A 531 30.02 15.67 25.57
C SER A 531 29.74 16.96 24.82
N THR A 532 30.70 17.89 24.81
CA THR A 532 30.64 19.11 23.99
C THR A 532 31.24 18.91 22.60
N PHE A 533 31.87 17.76 22.32
CA PHE A 533 32.54 17.43 21.06
C PHE A 533 31.61 16.66 20.11
N ILE A 534 30.40 17.15 19.93
CA ILE A 534 29.35 16.46 19.17
C ILE A 534 29.65 16.51 17.66
N ASP A 535 30.31 17.57 17.19
CA ASP A 535 30.78 17.72 15.81
C ASP A 535 31.70 16.58 15.35
N GLU A 536 32.40 15.88 16.25
CA GLU A 536 33.26 14.75 15.89
C GLU A 536 32.49 13.53 15.37
N TYR A 537 31.23 13.39 15.80
CA TYR A 537 30.32 12.32 15.37
C TYR A 537 29.59 12.67 14.06
N ILE A 538 29.70 13.92 13.60
CA ILE A 538 29.03 14.44 12.41
C ILE A 538 30.10 14.76 11.35
N ARG A 539 30.72 13.71 10.81
CA ARG A 539 31.78 13.83 9.78
C ARG A 539 31.33 13.26 8.44
N SER A 540 31.59 14.02 7.37
CA SER A 540 31.33 13.59 5.98
C SER A 540 32.08 12.32 5.58
N ASN A 541 33.24 12.05 6.18
CA ASN A 541 33.99 10.81 5.95
C ASN A 541 33.24 9.54 6.41
N GLU A 542 32.40 9.66 7.43
CA GLU A 542 31.64 8.54 8.00
C GLU A 542 30.20 8.51 7.47
N LEU A 543 29.58 9.67 7.29
CA LEU A 543 28.18 9.80 6.86
C LEU A 543 28.00 9.93 5.35
N GLY A 544 29.03 10.32 4.60
CA GLY A 544 28.92 10.72 3.21
C GLY A 544 28.51 12.19 3.05
N THR A 545 28.68 12.74 1.85
CA THR A 545 28.40 14.17 1.55
C THR A 545 26.95 14.44 1.15
N ASP A 546 26.16 13.39 0.90
CA ASP A 546 24.81 13.49 0.35
C ASP A 546 23.74 13.50 1.43
N LEU A 547 24.12 13.87 2.66
CA LEU A 547 23.21 13.98 3.79
C LEU A 547 22.13 15.03 3.48
N LEU A 548 20.86 14.61 3.54
CA LEU A 548 19.70 15.46 3.28
C LEU A 548 19.10 15.98 4.57
N CYS A 549 19.12 15.19 5.66
CA CYS A 549 18.69 15.67 6.97
C CYS A 549 19.68 15.32 8.07
N LEU A 550 19.95 16.35 8.89
CA LEU A 550 20.67 16.24 10.14
C LEU A 550 19.71 16.55 11.29
N HIS A 551 19.52 15.57 12.17
CA HIS A 551 18.71 15.70 13.37
C HIS A 551 19.59 15.44 14.59
N VAL A 552 19.76 16.44 15.44
CA VAL A 552 20.49 16.35 16.71
C VAL A 552 19.48 16.46 17.85
N GLN A 553 19.44 15.45 18.71
CA GLN A 553 18.45 15.29 19.76
C GLN A 553 19.11 15.07 21.12
N GLU A 554 18.63 15.78 22.15
CA GLU A 554 19.03 15.60 23.56
C GLU A 554 20.54 15.77 23.78
N CYS A 555 21.15 16.66 23.01
CA CYS A 555 22.58 16.90 22.95
C CYS A 555 22.95 18.27 23.56
N ASP A 556 24.08 18.34 24.27
CA ASP A 556 24.58 19.58 24.86
C ASP A 556 25.38 20.40 23.84
N VAL A 557 24.65 21.18 23.02
CA VAL A 557 25.21 22.09 22.00
C VAL A 557 24.95 23.57 22.37
N PRO A 558 25.55 24.11 23.44
CA PRO A 558 25.21 25.44 23.96
C PRO A 558 25.49 26.58 22.97
N PHE A 559 26.45 26.39 22.07
CA PHE A 559 26.86 27.34 21.03
C PHE A 559 26.49 26.91 19.59
N GLY A 560 25.67 25.87 19.46
CA GLY A 560 25.30 25.27 18.18
C GLY A 560 26.39 24.41 17.55
N LEU A 561 26.15 23.94 16.33
CA LEU A 561 27.14 23.19 15.54
C LEU A 561 28.15 24.16 14.91
N ASN A 562 29.38 23.69 14.73
CA ASN A 562 30.41 24.50 14.11
C ASN A 562 30.09 24.72 12.61
N GLY A 563 30.42 25.90 12.07
CA GLY A 563 30.20 26.22 10.66
C GLY A 563 30.94 25.27 9.71
N SER A 564 32.11 24.78 10.14
CA SER A 564 32.85 23.74 9.40
C SER A 564 32.09 22.43 9.30
N THR A 565 31.33 22.04 10.33
CA THR A 565 30.49 20.83 10.33
C THR A 565 29.33 20.95 9.33
N LEU A 566 28.63 22.08 9.31
CA LEU A 566 27.53 22.31 8.37
C LEU A 566 28.02 22.37 6.91
N SER A 567 29.17 23.00 6.66
CA SER A 567 29.73 23.14 5.31
C SER A 567 30.14 21.81 4.65
N GLN A 568 30.31 20.74 5.44
CA GLN A 568 30.62 19.40 4.93
C GLN A 568 29.45 18.76 4.15
N PHE A 569 28.22 19.26 4.35
CA PHE A 569 27.00 18.69 3.77
C PHE A 569 26.30 19.73 2.88
N PRO A 570 26.80 19.96 1.65
CA PRO A 570 26.24 20.99 0.76
C PRO A 570 24.83 20.67 0.26
N ASN A 571 24.39 19.41 0.39
CA ASN A 571 23.06 18.94 -0.02
C ASN A 571 22.05 18.91 1.13
N LEU A 572 22.40 19.44 2.31
CA LEU A 572 21.51 19.44 3.46
C LEU A 572 20.23 20.20 3.13
N TYR A 573 19.11 19.48 3.19
CA TYR A 573 17.77 19.97 2.92
C TYR A 573 17.07 20.41 4.20
N ALA A 574 17.28 19.67 5.29
CA ALA A 574 16.67 19.98 6.58
C ALA A 574 17.61 19.80 7.77
N LEU A 575 17.56 20.75 8.70
CA LEU A 575 18.34 20.78 9.92
C LEU A 575 17.39 20.85 11.12
N ARG A 576 17.50 19.89 12.05
CA ARG A 576 16.68 19.85 13.26
C ARG A 576 17.56 19.73 14.51
N LEU A 577 17.38 20.65 15.46
CA LEU A 577 17.93 20.59 16.80
C LEU A 577 16.77 20.50 17.80
N GLU A 578 16.70 19.41 18.56
CA GLU A 578 15.60 19.15 19.48
C GLU A 578 16.11 18.83 20.89
N MET A 579 15.47 19.43 21.90
CA MET A 579 15.81 19.25 23.32
C MET A 579 17.31 19.51 23.57
N THR A 580 17.84 20.55 22.94
CA THR A 580 19.24 20.94 23.07
C THR A 580 19.39 22.08 24.07
N LYS A 581 20.48 22.14 24.82
CA LYS A 581 20.77 23.29 25.70
C LYS A 581 21.31 24.51 24.92
N LEU A 582 20.94 24.66 23.65
CA LEU A 582 21.39 25.72 22.77
C LEU A 582 20.97 27.08 23.31
N ALA A 583 21.94 27.88 23.74
CA ALA A 583 21.72 29.20 24.35
C ALA A 583 22.05 30.34 23.38
N ASP A 584 23.04 30.14 22.51
CA ASP A 584 23.41 31.08 21.44
C ASP A 584 23.97 30.33 20.22
N TRP A 585 23.91 30.92 19.03
CA TRP A 585 24.54 30.35 17.84
C TRP A 585 25.14 31.45 16.98
N ASN A 586 26.31 31.91 17.40
CA ASN A 586 26.97 33.10 16.88
C ASN A 586 27.96 32.75 15.76
N ILE A 587 27.45 32.21 14.65
CA ILE A 587 28.22 31.98 13.42
C ILE A 587 27.57 32.71 12.23
N SER A 588 28.37 33.03 11.21
CA SER A 588 27.85 33.67 9.98
C SER A 588 26.82 32.78 9.29
N SER A 589 25.78 33.39 8.71
CA SER A 589 24.81 32.66 7.88
C SER A 589 25.42 32.01 6.64
N ASP A 590 26.62 32.41 6.22
CA ASP A 590 27.33 31.82 5.06
C ASP A 590 27.64 30.33 5.25
N TYR A 591 27.64 29.85 6.50
CA TYR A 591 27.83 28.43 6.83
C TYR A 591 26.55 27.59 6.66
N LEU A 592 25.38 28.21 6.48
CA LEU A 592 24.17 27.47 6.14
C LEU A 592 24.27 26.93 4.70
N PRO A 593 24.01 25.63 4.50
CA PRO A 593 24.01 25.06 3.15
C PRO A 593 22.98 25.78 2.27
N ALA A 594 23.36 26.11 1.03
CA ALA A 594 22.50 26.85 0.11
C ALA A 594 21.16 26.14 -0.16
N LYS A 595 21.14 24.80 -0.14
CA LYS A 595 19.94 23.98 -0.36
C LYS A 595 19.06 23.78 0.88
N LEU A 596 19.41 24.40 2.01
CA LEU A 596 18.66 24.23 3.24
C LEU A 596 17.28 24.88 3.09
N MET A 597 16.25 24.05 3.05
CA MET A 597 14.87 24.47 2.87
C MET A 597 14.12 24.55 4.20
N ARG A 598 14.54 23.76 5.20
CA ARG A 598 13.87 23.64 6.50
C ARG A 598 14.88 23.70 7.65
N ALA A 599 14.63 24.57 8.63
CA ALA A 599 15.39 24.66 9.87
C ALA A 599 14.45 24.64 11.08
N GLU A 600 14.68 23.72 12.01
CA GLU A 600 13.86 23.54 13.19
C GLU A 600 14.70 23.51 14.46
N ILE A 601 14.40 24.41 15.40
CA ILE A 601 14.97 24.44 16.75
C ILE A 601 13.82 24.30 17.74
N ARG A 602 13.82 23.20 18.48
CA ARG A 602 12.74 22.85 19.41
C ARG A 602 13.29 22.62 20.81
N TYR A 603 12.58 23.11 21.81
CA TYR A 603 12.88 22.95 23.24
C TYR A 603 14.34 23.28 23.57
N SER A 604 14.74 24.52 23.28
CA SER A 604 16.11 25.01 23.45
C SER A 604 16.18 26.25 24.32
N TRP A 605 17.37 26.63 24.77
CA TRP A 605 17.57 27.72 25.74
C TRP A 605 17.80 29.10 25.09
N LEU A 606 17.37 29.25 23.82
CA LEU A 606 17.51 30.49 23.08
C LEU A 606 16.61 31.59 23.69
N ASN A 607 17.18 32.78 23.84
CA ASN A 607 16.44 33.99 24.26
C ASN A 607 16.27 35.01 23.11
N HIS A 608 16.98 34.81 22.01
CA HIS A 608 16.96 35.65 20.80
C HIS A 608 17.15 34.78 19.56
N ILE A 609 16.84 35.35 18.39
CA ILE A 609 17.12 34.71 17.10
C ILE A 609 18.64 34.68 16.87
N PRO A 610 19.25 33.49 16.68
CA PRO A 610 20.70 33.38 16.51
C PRO A 610 21.21 34.01 15.21
N LEU A 611 22.47 34.47 15.21
CA LEU A 611 23.09 35.20 14.09
C LEU A 611 23.04 34.40 12.78
N ILE A 612 23.18 33.08 12.86
CA ILE A 612 23.15 32.18 11.70
C ILE A 612 21.87 32.33 10.87
N PHE A 613 20.74 32.74 11.46
CA PHE A 613 19.45 32.95 10.78
C PHE A 613 19.14 34.42 10.45
N HIS A 614 20.09 35.35 10.65
CA HIS A 614 19.85 36.77 10.34
C HIS A 614 19.86 37.06 8.85
N THR A 615 20.64 36.30 8.08
CA THR A 615 20.76 36.41 6.62
C THR A 615 20.57 35.05 5.95
N VAL A 616 19.33 34.58 5.88
CA VAL A 616 18.98 33.30 5.24
C VAL A 616 18.84 33.44 3.72
N GLY A 617 19.23 32.40 2.98
CA GLY A 617 19.11 32.35 1.53
C GLY A 617 17.65 32.18 1.06
N SER A 618 17.40 32.43 -0.22
CA SER A 618 16.06 32.35 -0.84
C SER A 618 15.42 30.96 -0.81
N ASP A 619 16.23 29.93 -0.58
CA ASP A 619 15.81 28.54 -0.56
C ASP A 619 15.20 28.13 0.77
N LEU A 620 15.48 28.84 1.88
CA LEU A 620 14.86 28.55 3.17
C LEU A 620 13.37 28.94 3.15
N LYS A 621 12.49 27.95 3.37
CA LYS A 621 11.02 28.11 3.34
C LYS A 621 10.35 27.87 4.69
N TRP A 622 10.92 26.98 5.53
CA TRP A 622 10.36 26.60 6.83
C TRP A 622 11.35 26.93 7.93
N LEU A 623 10.94 27.79 8.87
CA LEU A 623 11.78 28.21 10.00
C LEU A 623 11.01 28.10 11.32
N TYR A 624 11.42 27.16 12.17
CA TYR A 624 10.67 26.77 13.36
C TYR A 624 11.51 27.02 14.61
N PHE A 625 10.96 27.81 15.53
CA PHE A 625 11.47 28.02 16.88
C PHE A 625 10.33 27.68 17.86
N VAL A 626 10.41 26.53 18.51
CA VAL A 626 9.36 26.06 19.45
C VAL A 626 9.97 25.83 20.81
N GLY A 627 9.32 26.25 21.89
CA GLY A 627 9.77 25.98 23.25
C GLY A 627 11.12 26.62 23.57
N SER A 628 11.37 27.81 23.03
CA SER A 628 12.54 28.65 23.32
C SER A 628 12.05 29.98 23.88
N ASN A 629 12.78 30.61 24.80
CA ASN A 629 12.34 31.84 25.47
C ASN A 629 12.55 33.11 24.60
N ILE A 630 12.31 33.01 23.30
CA ILE A 630 12.45 34.09 22.32
C ILE A 630 11.21 34.95 22.38
N SER A 631 11.31 36.11 23.02
CA SER A 631 10.18 37.02 23.24
C SER A 631 10.07 38.15 22.21
N THR A 632 11.10 38.36 21.39
CA THR A 632 11.15 39.41 20.35
C THR A 632 11.91 38.92 19.12
N ILE A 633 11.57 39.49 17.95
CA ILE A 633 12.27 39.27 16.68
C ILE A 633 12.70 40.64 16.14
N PRO A 634 13.99 40.87 15.83
CA PRO A 634 14.47 42.14 15.31
C PRO A 634 13.84 42.53 13.96
N ASP A 635 13.35 43.76 13.83
CA ASP A 635 12.61 44.24 12.65
C ASP A 635 13.41 44.17 11.33
N ASN A 636 14.74 44.27 11.41
CA ASN A 636 15.63 44.21 10.25
C ASN A 636 15.62 42.84 9.55
N LEU A 637 15.15 41.79 10.22
CA LEU A 637 15.07 40.43 9.64
C LEU A 637 13.97 40.29 8.57
N THR A 638 13.01 41.23 8.52
CA THR A 638 11.95 41.26 7.50
C THR A 638 12.50 41.09 6.09
N SER A 639 13.60 41.77 5.77
CA SER A 639 14.22 41.72 4.45
C SER A 639 14.83 40.36 4.09
N SER A 640 15.33 39.64 5.10
CA SER A 640 15.96 38.33 4.90
C SER A 640 14.95 37.19 4.82
N TRP A 641 13.81 37.31 5.51
CA TRP A 641 12.85 36.22 5.67
C TRP A 641 11.73 36.20 4.61
N GLN A 642 11.86 37.02 3.56
CA GLN A 642 10.86 37.18 2.50
C GLN A 642 10.52 35.88 1.75
N SER A 643 11.42 34.89 1.75
CA SER A 643 11.21 33.59 1.09
C SER A 643 10.43 32.58 1.91
N LEU A 644 10.15 32.86 3.20
CA LEU A 644 9.49 31.92 4.10
C LEU A 644 8.03 31.67 3.70
N LEU A 645 7.65 30.40 3.71
CA LEU A 645 6.28 29.92 3.54
C LEU A 645 5.66 29.53 4.89
N SER A 646 6.47 29.07 5.83
CA SER A 646 5.99 28.64 7.16
C SER A 646 6.92 29.14 8.26
N LEU A 647 6.33 29.77 9.27
CA LEU A 647 7.01 30.29 10.44
C LEU A 647 6.31 29.81 11.71
N TRP A 648 7.06 29.14 12.58
CA TRP A 648 6.57 28.65 13.87
C TRP A 648 7.39 29.31 14.98
N ILE A 649 6.74 30.07 15.85
CA ILE A 649 7.36 30.79 16.97
C ILE A 649 6.53 30.59 18.25
N SER A 650 6.25 29.32 18.53
CA SER A 650 5.35 28.87 19.60
C SER A 650 6.11 28.68 20.92
N GLU A 651 5.43 28.87 22.05
CA GLU A 651 6.05 28.79 23.39
C GLU A 651 7.23 29.76 23.59
N GLY A 652 7.13 30.97 23.01
CA GLY A 652 8.17 32.03 23.02
C GLY A 652 8.00 33.12 24.09
N ASN A 653 6.89 33.12 24.83
CA ASN A 653 6.47 34.23 25.70
C ASN A 653 6.22 35.55 24.94
N PHE A 654 5.86 35.51 23.65
CA PHE A 654 5.48 36.71 22.89
C PHE A 654 4.22 37.34 23.48
N THR A 655 4.27 38.64 23.78
CA THR A 655 3.12 39.42 24.25
C THR A 655 2.39 40.14 23.13
N ASN A 656 3.08 40.40 22.01
CA ASN A 656 2.53 41.01 20.80
C ASN A 656 3.08 40.29 19.57
N VAL A 657 2.37 40.39 18.44
CA VAL A 657 2.85 39.88 17.14
C VAL A 657 4.00 40.76 16.62
N PRO A 658 5.20 40.21 16.37
CA PRO A 658 6.34 40.98 15.85
C PRO A 658 6.05 41.63 14.49
N LEU A 659 6.63 42.80 14.22
CA LEU A 659 6.45 43.50 12.93
C LEU A 659 6.97 42.67 11.75
N VAL A 660 8.06 41.92 11.95
CA VAL A 660 8.63 41.00 10.94
C VAL A 660 7.57 40.07 10.38
N VAL A 661 6.77 39.45 11.26
CA VAL A 661 5.74 38.48 10.88
C VAL A 661 4.67 39.10 9.99
N GLN A 662 4.33 40.37 10.24
CA GLN A 662 3.29 41.09 9.52
C GLN A 662 3.68 41.49 8.09
N ASN A 663 4.96 41.34 7.72
CA ASN A 663 5.52 41.77 6.44
C ASN A 663 6.14 40.61 5.65
N LEU A 664 5.63 39.38 5.84
CA LEU A 664 6.04 38.18 5.09
C LEU A 664 4.97 37.84 4.03
N PRO A 665 5.15 38.26 2.76
CA PRO A 665 4.08 38.24 1.75
C PRO A 665 3.70 36.84 1.26
N HIS A 666 4.61 35.87 1.40
CA HIS A 666 4.42 34.50 0.91
C HIS A 666 4.07 33.49 2.00
N LEU A 667 3.82 33.97 3.22
CA LEU A 667 3.56 33.09 4.35
C LEU A 667 2.21 32.37 4.17
N THR A 668 2.25 31.03 4.09
CA THR A 668 1.07 30.17 4.01
C THR A 668 0.69 29.60 5.37
N THR A 669 1.64 29.48 6.29
CA THR A 669 1.45 28.92 7.63
C THR A 669 2.14 29.76 8.70
N LEU A 670 1.40 30.15 9.74
CA LEU A 670 1.93 30.86 10.90
C LEU A 670 1.48 30.16 12.19
N SER A 671 2.42 29.73 13.02
CA SER A 671 2.14 29.24 14.37
C SER A 671 2.72 30.17 15.42
N MET A 672 1.87 30.66 16.32
CA MET A 672 2.20 31.43 17.52
C MET A 672 1.47 30.85 18.74
N ASP A 673 1.25 29.53 18.76
CA ASP A 673 0.59 28.85 19.87
C ASP A 673 1.36 29.02 21.18
N ARG A 674 0.64 28.96 22.31
CA ARG A 674 1.20 28.95 23.66
C ARG A 674 2.11 30.15 23.95
N ASN A 675 1.72 31.31 23.46
CA ASN A 675 2.35 32.59 23.78
C ASN A 675 1.49 33.37 24.80
N GLN A 676 1.79 34.64 24.99
CA GLN A 676 1.13 35.54 25.93
C GLN A 676 0.37 36.66 25.19
N LEU A 677 -0.07 36.41 23.95
CA LEU A 677 -0.74 37.41 23.11
C LEU A 677 -2.09 37.79 23.73
N THR A 678 -2.30 39.08 23.97
CA THR A 678 -3.58 39.61 24.48
C THR A 678 -4.49 40.14 23.39
N GLN A 679 -3.91 40.57 22.27
CA GLN A 679 -4.62 41.12 21.12
C GLN A 679 -3.83 40.85 19.83
N LEU A 680 -4.54 40.83 18.70
CA LEU A 680 -3.95 40.81 17.37
C LEU A 680 -3.97 42.23 16.77
N PRO A 681 -3.05 42.58 15.86
CA PRO A 681 -3.11 43.85 15.14
C PRO A 681 -4.41 44.00 14.33
N ASP A 682 -4.86 45.24 14.14
CA ASP A 682 -5.99 45.53 13.24
C ASP A 682 -5.68 45.05 11.82
N ASN A 683 -6.67 44.49 11.12
CA ASN A 683 -6.53 43.95 9.76
C ASN A 683 -5.43 42.88 9.65
N PHE A 684 -5.16 42.13 10.72
CA PHE A 684 -4.05 41.16 10.76
C PHE A 684 -4.04 40.19 9.57
N LEU A 685 -5.19 39.55 9.26
CA LEU A 685 -5.28 38.61 8.15
C LEU A 685 -5.16 39.27 6.78
N GLN A 686 -5.52 40.56 6.64
CA GLN A 686 -5.37 41.28 5.37
C GLN A 686 -3.90 41.56 5.03
N LYS A 687 -2.98 41.40 5.99
CA LYS A 687 -1.54 41.54 5.75
C LYS A 687 -0.92 40.32 5.08
N PHE A 688 -1.67 39.22 4.95
CA PHE A 688 -1.19 37.99 4.35
C PHE A 688 -2.03 37.60 3.14
N ASP A 689 -1.42 37.61 1.95
CA ASP A 689 -2.12 37.29 0.71
C ASP A 689 -2.32 35.78 0.49
N ALA A 690 -1.48 34.95 1.13
CA ALA A 690 -1.41 33.50 0.89
C ALA A 690 -1.64 32.63 2.14
N LEU A 691 -2.01 33.23 3.28
CA LEU A 691 -2.13 32.50 4.55
C LEU A 691 -3.29 31.51 4.52
N SER A 692 -2.95 30.23 4.67
CA SER A 692 -3.88 29.11 4.69
C SER A 692 -4.12 28.59 6.10
N TRP A 693 -3.10 28.68 6.97
CA TRP A 693 -3.13 28.14 8.33
C TRP A 693 -2.59 29.14 9.35
N LEU A 694 -3.38 29.42 10.39
CA LEU A 694 -3.01 30.31 11.49
C LEU A 694 -3.27 29.63 12.84
N TYR A 695 -2.23 29.46 13.65
CA TYR A 695 -2.32 28.86 14.98
C TYR A 695 -2.02 29.88 16.08
N LEU A 696 -3.00 30.06 16.97
CA LEU A 696 -3.03 31.03 18.06
C LEU A 696 -3.59 30.42 19.35
N GLY A 697 -3.63 29.09 19.46
CA GLY A 697 -4.13 28.38 20.62
C GLY A 697 -3.33 28.67 21.89
N SER A 698 -4.00 28.60 23.05
CA SER A 698 -3.44 28.85 24.37
C SER A 698 -2.67 30.18 24.50
N ASN A 699 -3.28 31.24 23.99
CA ASN A 699 -2.86 32.62 24.26
C ASN A 699 -3.81 33.28 25.28
N LYS A 700 -3.77 34.61 25.40
CA LYS A 700 -4.63 35.42 26.28
C LYS A 700 -5.62 36.29 25.49
N LEU A 701 -6.04 35.82 24.31
CA LEU A 701 -6.98 36.55 23.45
C LEU A 701 -8.39 36.51 24.05
N THR A 702 -9.00 37.67 24.28
CA THR A 702 -10.34 37.77 24.87
C THR A 702 -11.45 37.93 23.84
N GLU A 703 -11.12 38.40 22.65
CA GLU A 703 -12.07 38.71 21.58
C GLU A 703 -11.55 38.19 20.23
N LEU A 704 -12.49 37.84 19.34
CA LEU A 704 -12.20 37.49 17.96
C LEU A 704 -12.19 38.76 17.09
N PRO A 705 -11.09 39.09 16.39
CA PRO A 705 -11.06 40.23 15.47
C PRO A 705 -12.10 40.11 14.35
N THR A 706 -12.65 41.25 13.93
CA THR A 706 -13.71 41.32 12.90
C THR A 706 -13.24 40.79 11.54
N ASP A 707 -11.95 40.84 11.25
CA ASP A 707 -11.41 40.47 9.93
C ASP A 707 -11.28 38.94 9.76
N MET A 708 -11.62 38.16 10.79
CA MET A 708 -11.51 36.69 10.80
C MET A 708 -12.81 35.96 10.41
N ILE A 709 -13.89 36.70 10.18
CA ILE A 709 -15.24 36.16 9.96
C ILE A 709 -15.40 35.54 8.56
N ASN A 710 -14.65 36.04 7.57
CA ASN A 710 -14.80 35.66 6.15
C ASN A 710 -13.46 35.27 5.52
N THR A 711 -12.60 34.57 6.27
CA THR A 711 -11.31 34.14 5.75
C THR A 711 -11.36 32.70 5.18
N ASN A 712 -10.64 32.48 4.09
CA ASN A 712 -10.32 31.13 3.60
C ASN A 712 -9.18 30.47 4.41
N THR A 713 -8.58 31.20 5.35
CA THR A 713 -7.58 30.70 6.29
C THR A 713 -8.24 29.88 7.39
N PHE A 714 -7.70 28.71 7.69
CA PHE A 714 -8.06 27.96 8.89
C PHE A 714 -7.36 28.55 10.11
N VAL A 715 -8.14 28.92 11.12
CA VAL A 715 -7.65 29.61 12.32
C VAL A 715 -7.89 28.75 13.56
N TYR A 716 -6.83 28.39 14.25
CA TYR A 716 -6.90 27.66 15.53
C TYR A 716 -6.70 28.62 16.70
N MET A 717 -7.71 28.74 17.55
CA MET A 717 -7.73 29.63 18.73
C MET A 717 -8.11 28.90 20.02
N SER A 718 -8.02 27.57 20.01
CA SER A 718 -8.35 26.74 21.15
C SER A 718 -7.66 27.18 22.45
N GLY A 719 -8.32 27.07 23.60
CA GLY A 719 -7.74 27.39 24.91
C GLY A 719 -7.44 28.87 25.19
N ASN A 720 -8.05 29.81 24.45
CA ASN A 720 -8.02 31.25 24.75
C ASN A 720 -9.22 31.67 25.64
N PRO A 721 -9.12 32.78 26.41
CA PRO A 721 -10.21 33.29 27.23
C PRO A 721 -11.29 34.06 26.42
N ILE A 722 -11.78 33.47 25.33
CA ILE A 722 -12.82 34.06 24.47
C ILE A 722 -14.20 33.76 25.04
N HIS A 723 -14.96 34.81 25.40
CA HIS A 723 -16.28 34.67 26.04
C HIS A 723 -17.45 34.75 25.06
N SER A 724 -17.36 35.58 24.02
CA SER A 724 -18.44 35.78 23.07
C SER A 724 -17.89 35.98 21.66
N VAL A 725 -18.70 35.57 20.68
CA VAL A 725 -18.43 35.78 19.26
C VAL A 725 -19.62 36.53 18.67
N SER A 726 -19.35 37.60 17.92
CA SER A 726 -20.34 38.55 17.44
C SER A 726 -21.12 38.09 16.20
N PHE A 727 -20.81 36.91 15.62
CA PHE A 727 -21.29 36.50 14.29
C PHE A 727 -21.73 35.02 14.22
N LYS A 728 -22.68 34.71 13.33
CA LYS A 728 -23.43 33.43 13.27
C LYS A 728 -22.84 32.35 12.34
N ALA A 729 -21.77 32.61 11.59
CA ALA A 729 -21.18 31.63 10.67
C ALA A 729 -19.67 31.50 10.93
N ILE A 730 -19.25 30.36 11.45
CA ILE A 730 -17.86 30.04 11.77
C ILE A 730 -17.55 28.68 11.13
N THR A 731 -16.95 28.66 9.94
CA THR A 731 -16.63 27.39 9.24
C THR A 731 -15.16 27.02 9.33
N ASN A 732 -14.27 28.01 9.49
CA ASN A 732 -12.82 27.82 9.42
C ASN A 732 -12.09 28.18 10.73
N ILE A 733 -12.80 28.36 11.85
CA ILE A 733 -12.20 28.72 13.15
C ILE A 733 -12.46 27.62 14.17
N ASP A 734 -11.40 27.18 14.85
CA ASP A 734 -11.46 26.27 15.99
C ASP A 734 -11.32 27.04 17.31
N LEU A 735 -12.40 27.07 18.09
CA LEU A 735 -12.51 27.71 19.39
C LEU A 735 -12.53 26.70 20.56
N GLY A 736 -12.13 25.44 20.33
CA GLY A 736 -12.18 24.38 21.33
C GLY A 736 -11.54 24.76 22.68
N GLY A 737 -12.22 24.47 23.79
CA GLY A 737 -11.72 24.77 25.14
C GLY A 737 -11.70 26.26 25.53
N THR A 738 -12.37 27.14 24.78
CA THR A 738 -12.65 28.53 25.17
C THR A 738 -13.93 28.62 26.03
N PRO A 739 -14.10 29.65 26.89
CA PRO A 739 -15.35 29.86 27.64
C PRO A 739 -16.60 29.96 26.77
N PHE A 740 -16.50 30.48 25.54
CA PHE A 740 -17.59 30.54 24.56
C PHE A 740 -18.22 29.16 24.29
N CYS A 741 -17.40 28.11 24.26
CA CYS A 741 -17.85 26.75 23.99
C CYS A 741 -18.67 26.12 25.13
N ASN A 742 -18.81 26.79 26.28
CA ASN A 742 -19.73 26.36 27.33
C ASN A 742 -21.19 26.71 27.00
N GLU A 743 -21.41 27.73 26.17
CA GLU A 743 -22.76 28.25 25.83
C GLU A 743 -23.16 28.00 24.38
N SER A 744 -22.23 27.58 23.51
CA SER A 744 -22.44 27.37 22.07
C SER A 744 -21.62 26.18 21.55
N GLU A 745 -22.17 25.43 20.58
CA GLU A 745 -21.47 24.32 19.91
C GLU A 745 -20.79 24.74 18.59
N LEU A 746 -21.03 25.95 18.09
CA LEU A 746 -20.55 26.38 16.78
C LEU A 746 -19.06 26.70 16.81
N GLY A 747 -18.24 25.98 16.01
CA GLY A 747 -16.79 26.16 15.95
C GLY A 747 -16.03 25.58 17.15
N CYS A 748 -16.70 24.77 17.98
CA CYS A 748 -16.15 24.22 19.22
C CYS A 748 -15.79 22.74 19.05
N TYR A 749 -14.50 22.45 18.91
CA TYR A 749 -13.98 21.09 18.84
C TYR A 749 -13.50 20.60 20.22
N ARG A 750 -13.65 19.30 20.50
CA ARG A 750 -13.07 18.71 21.72
C ARG A 750 -11.54 18.70 21.61
N ILE A 751 -10.88 19.20 22.64
CA ILE A 751 -9.41 19.16 22.79
C ILE A 751 -9.03 18.18 23.91
N CYS A 752 -7.92 17.45 23.74
CA CYS A 752 -7.43 16.47 24.72
C CYS A 752 -6.84 17.15 25.97
N ALA A 753 -6.15 18.26 25.78
CA ALA A 753 -5.57 19.07 26.85
C ALA A 753 -5.55 20.56 26.44
N PRO A 754 -5.53 21.50 27.39
CA PRO A 754 -5.36 22.92 27.08
C PRO A 754 -4.08 23.16 26.28
N GLY A 755 -4.23 23.65 25.05
CA GLY A 755 -3.09 23.93 24.15
C GLY A 755 -2.58 22.73 23.35
N CYS A 756 -3.23 21.56 23.48
CA CYS A 756 -3.07 20.44 22.56
C CYS A 756 -4.17 20.53 21.48
N SER A 757 -3.86 21.23 20.38
CA SER A 757 -4.76 21.31 19.24
C SER A 757 -4.82 19.95 18.52
N LYS A 758 -5.89 19.71 17.77
CA LYS A 758 -6.06 18.46 17.02
C LYS A 758 -4.84 18.16 16.13
N MET A 759 -4.20 19.18 15.55
CA MET A 759 -3.03 19.05 14.67
C MET A 759 -1.70 18.70 15.35
N LEU A 760 -1.64 18.80 16.68
CA LEU A 760 -0.46 18.38 17.44
C LEU A 760 -0.55 16.91 17.88
N LEU A 761 -1.69 16.26 17.67
CA LEU A 761 -1.83 14.81 17.82
C LEU A 761 -1.22 14.10 16.61
N GLU A 762 -0.55 12.98 16.81
CA GLU A 762 -0.03 12.11 15.73
C GLU A 762 0.93 12.78 14.73
N ASN A 763 1.45 13.99 15.03
CA ASN A 763 2.35 14.73 14.15
C ASN A 763 3.81 14.21 14.21
N TYR A 764 4.05 13.06 14.82
CA TYR A 764 5.38 12.45 15.05
C TYR A 764 6.38 13.35 15.80
N LEU A 765 5.89 14.39 16.48
CA LEU A 765 6.67 15.27 17.35
C LEU A 765 6.25 15.04 18.81
N CYS A 766 7.22 15.01 19.73
CA CYS A 766 6.93 14.90 21.16
C CYS A 766 6.53 16.27 21.74
N ASP A 767 5.35 16.76 21.37
CA ASP A 767 4.80 18.00 21.94
C ASP A 767 4.40 17.77 23.41
N LEU A 768 5.18 18.32 24.34
CA LEU A 768 4.98 18.20 25.80
C LEU A 768 3.51 18.35 26.28
N PRO A 769 2.73 19.35 25.83
CA PRO A 769 1.34 19.53 26.31
C PRO A 769 0.34 18.50 25.75
N CYS A 770 0.69 17.78 24.68
CA CYS A 770 -0.13 16.68 24.15
C CYS A 770 0.26 15.31 24.74
N ASN A 771 1.41 15.22 25.39
CA ASN A 771 1.96 13.97 25.92
C ASN A 771 1.64 13.81 27.42
N THR A 772 0.35 13.85 27.78
CA THR A 772 -0.12 13.52 29.14
C THR A 772 -0.35 12.02 29.30
N THR A 773 -0.19 11.49 30.51
CA THR A 773 -0.17 10.05 30.83
C THR A 773 -1.44 9.26 30.47
N GLU A 774 -2.52 9.90 30.02
CA GLU A 774 -3.71 9.21 29.49
C GLU A 774 -3.50 8.66 28.07
N LEU A 775 -2.51 9.14 27.32
CA LEU A 775 -2.25 8.74 25.93
C LEU A 775 -1.14 7.70 25.74
N LEU A 776 -0.32 7.42 26.76
CA LEU A 776 0.74 6.39 26.70
C LEU A 776 0.24 4.96 26.97
N ILE A 777 -1.06 4.76 27.20
CA ILE A 777 -1.67 3.43 27.45
C ILE A 777 -2.47 2.92 26.22
N ALA A 778 -2.61 3.72 25.17
CA ALA A 778 -3.20 3.28 23.90
C ALA A 778 -2.14 3.30 22.80
N GLY A 779 -1.37 2.20 22.73
CA GLY A 779 -0.34 1.92 21.72
C GLY A 779 0.38 0.64 22.04
#